data_AF-A0A9D6D1J9-F1
#
_entry.id   AF-A0A9D6D1J9-F1
#
_cell.length_a   1.000
_cell.length_b   1.000
_cell.length_c   1.000
_cell.angle_alpha   90.00
_cell.angle_beta   90.00
_cell.angle_gamma   90.00
#
_symmetry.space_group_name_H-M   'P 1'
#
loop_
_entity.id
_entity.type
_entity.pdbx_description
1 polymer ?
#
loop_
_entity_poly.entity_id
_entity_poly.type
_entity_poly.pdbx_seq_one_letter_code
_entity_poly.pdbx_strand_id
1 'polypeptide(L)'
;MRIAIGCDHAGFPYKAAVIRALEADGHGLIDVGTTSTDPVDYPDYARLVGGAVRDGAAEVGVLICGSGAGISIAANKIRGVRAALCHDLFTARQSREDDDANVLCLGARVISQDEAIDLARAFVDARFSNAPRHRRRLEKVLELEAEPAAGPPAVAPHDVLALAPVAAALERLERLEAGRRLWAKDPGLWSTDPSERAAIQHRLGWLDTIETMRARLGELHACADEARRDGIADVVLLGMGGSSLAAEMLATTFEPAPGFPRLTVLDTTDPGAIRAVLARITPARTLFLVSSKSGTTLEMLALYRLMRAELERPEAGVPEPGRHFVAITDAGTPLERLAAEARFRRTFVNASDIGGRFSALSCFGLVPGALLGLDLTALLERAAAMAAACGPGVAPRDNPGLRLGAILGGLGLAGRDKVTLVVSPALASLGAWLEQLITESTGKSGKGFVLVNEEPLGPPEVYGADRVFVGITLGGAPDVEATLGRLEAAGHPVVRLRMGDRLELGAEIFRWELATATAGTILEINPFDEPNVSQAKAATQAALGSFRESGRLPDWPAETAEDLARTLARAKAGDYVALLAYVTPTPDTTAALQRLRVLIRDCTHLATTVGYGPRYLHSTGQLHKGGPPTPIAVIFAAEDAGDLPIPGERHGFGTLKMAQALGDLATLREAHRRALWMPLAGPPAEAIAQLAAALGKGLS
;
A
#
# COMPACT_ATOMS: atom_id res chain seq x y z
N MET A 1 -28.41 34.38 9.41
CA MET A 1 -27.84 33.01 9.40
C MET A 1 -27.01 32.80 8.15
N ARG A 2 -26.10 31.81 8.18
CA ARG A 2 -25.34 31.38 7.01
C ARG A 2 -26.08 30.29 6.24
N ILE A 3 -26.24 30.45 4.93
CA ILE A 3 -27.04 29.56 4.07
C ILE A 3 -26.15 29.09 2.91
N ALA A 4 -26.00 27.78 2.75
CA ALA A 4 -25.35 27.21 1.58
C ALA A 4 -26.36 27.01 0.46
N ILE A 5 -26.07 27.47 -0.76
CA ILE A 5 -26.98 27.34 -1.90
C ILE A 5 -26.28 26.69 -3.09
N GLY A 6 -26.96 25.73 -3.72
CA GLY A 6 -26.44 24.98 -4.86
C GLY A 6 -27.53 24.63 -5.87
N CYS A 7 -27.15 24.53 -7.13
CA CYS A 7 -28.06 24.10 -8.19
C CYS A 7 -27.34 23.36 -9.31
N ASP A 8 -28.07 22.49 -10.01
CA ASP A 8 -27.66 22.02 -11.33
C ASP A 8 -27.99 23.07 -12.41
N HIS A 9 -27.71 22.71 -13.66
CA HIS A 9 -27.97 23.55 -14.84
C HIS A 9 -29.43 23.96 -15.00
N ALA A 10 -30.38 23.13 -14.56
CA ALA A 10 -31.81 23.45 -14.63
C ALA A 10 -32.24 24.43 -13.53
N GLY A 11 -31.60 24.37 -12.36
CA GLY A 11 -31.82 25.31 -11.26
C GLY A 11 -31.07 26.65 -11.38
N PHE A 12 -30.10 26.76 -12.30
CA PHE A 12 -29.26 27.95 -12.47
C PHE A 12 -30.05 29.27 -12.61
N PRO A 13 -31.13 29.36 -13.42
CA PRO A 13 -31.90 30.60 -13.53
C PRO A 13 -32.58 31.03 -12.23
N TYR A 14 -32.91 30.08 -11.36
CA TYR A 14 -33.62 30.32 -10.10
C TYR A 14 -32.66 30.74 -8.98
N LYS A 15 -31.46 30.15 -8.95
CA LYS A 15 -30.45 30.37 -7.91
C LYS A 15 -30.19 31.85 -7.66
N ALA A 16 -29.96 32.63 -8.72
CA ALA A 16 -29.61 34.04 -8.59
C ALA A 16 -30.75 34.88 -7.96
N ALA A 17 -32.01 34.56 -8.24
CA ALA A 17 -33.15 35.28 -7.67
C ALA A 17 -33.34 34.95 -6.18
N VAL A 18 -33.18 33.68 -5.81
CA VAL A 18 -33.24 33.22 -4.41
C VAL A 18 -32.09 33.81 -3.59
N ILE A 19 -30.86 33.84 -4.12
CA ILE A 19 -29.70 34.48 -3.46
C ILE A 19 -30.03 35.94 -3.14
N ARG A 20 -30.45 36.73 -4.14
CA ARG A 20 -30.73 38.16 -3.95
C ARG A 20 -31.81 38.41 -2.90
N ALA A 21 -32.86 37.58 -2.88
CA ALA A 21 -33.94 37.73 -1.91
C ALA A 21 -33.45 37.47 -0.48
N LEU A 22 -32.73 36.36 -0.25
CA LEU A 22 -32.21 36.02 1.07
C LEU A 22 -31.11 36.98 1.54
N GLU A 23 -30.26 37.49 0.64
CA GLU A 23 -29.29 38.55 0.97
C GLU A 23 -29.99 39.85 1.37
N ALA A 24 -31.06 40.24 0.67
CA ALA A 24 -31.85 41.42 1.01
C ALA A 24 -32.53 41.29 2.39
N ASP A 25 -32.83 40.07 2.82
CA ASP A 25 -33.37 39.78 4.16
C ASP A 25 -32.28 39.66 5.23
N GLY A 26 -31.00 39.88 4.87
CA GLY A 26 -29.87 39.95 5.81
C GLY A 26 -29.15 38.63 6.09
N HIS A 27 -29.33 37.61 5.25
CA HIS A 27 -28.63 36.33 5.36
C HIS A 27 -27.26 36.35 4.68
N GLY A 28 -26.32 35.54 5.18
CA GLY A 28 -25.01 35.34 4.54
C GLY A 28 -25.03 34.08 3.66
N LEU A 29 -24.63 34.19 2.40
CA LEU A 29 -24.78 33.13 1.41
C LEU A 29 -23.43 32.50 1.04
N ILE A 30 -23.41 31.17 0.93
CA ILE A 30 -22.29 30.38 0.39
C ILE A 30 -22.80 29.73 -0.90
N ASP A 31 -22.51 30.35 -2.05
CA ASP A 31 -22.88 29.80 -3.36
C ASP A 31 -21.86 28.75 -3.82
N VAL A 32 -22.32 27.50 -3.93
CA VAL A 32 -21.55 26.36 -4.43
C VAL A 32 -22.20 25.72 -5.66
N GLY A 33 -23.23 26.37 -6.24
CA GLY A 33 -23.96 25.88 -7.41
C GLY A 33 -23.26 26.16 -8.74
N THR A 34 -23.75 25.55 -9.82
CA THR A 34 -23.23 25.84 -11.17
C THR A 34 -23.33 27.33 -11.52
N THR A 35 -22.48 27.78 -12.44
CA THR A 35 -22.42 29.16 -12.94
C THR A 35 -22.91 29.32 -14.37
N SER A 36 -23.38 28.24 -15.00
CA SER A 36 -23.95 28.25 -16.36
C SER A 36 -25.15 27.31 -16.50
N THR A 37 -25.81 27.39 -17.66
CA THR A 37 -26.88 26.46 -18.07
C THR A 37 -26.33 25.18 -18.74
N ASP A 38 -25.02 24.97 -18.75
CA ASP A 38 -24.41 23.80 -19.37
C ASP A 38 -24.71 22.54 -18.54
N PRO A 39 -25.03 21.39 -19.15
CA PRO A 39 -25.39 20.18 -18.43
C PRO A 39 -24.35 19.77 -17.37
N VAL A 40 -24.83 19.60 -16.14
CA VAL A 40 -24.07 19.12 -14.97
C VAL A 40 -24.97 18.25 -14.10
N ASP A 41 -24.36 17.40 -13.27
CA ASP A 41 -25.06 16.42 -12.44
C ASP A 41 -25.39 16.97 -11.04
N TYR A 42 -26.67 16.90 -10.67
CA TYR A 42 -27.17 17.40 -9.39
C TYR A 42 -26.58 16.76 -8.11
N PRO A 43 -26.11 15.48 -8.09
CA PRO A 43 -25.57 14.88 -6.87
C PRO A 43 -24.30 15.57 -6.35
N ASP A 44 -23.50 16.17 -7.23
CA ASP A 44 -22.28 16.87 -6.81
C ASP A 44 -22.60 18.14 -6.02
N TYR A 45 -23.63 18.88 -6.44
CA TYR A 45 -24.11 20.07 -5.71
C TYR A 45 -24.82 19.69 -4.41
N ALA A 46 -25.54 18.57 -4.38
CA ALA A 46 -26.08 18.02 -3.14
C ALA A 46 -24.95 17.71 -2.13
N ARG A 47 -23.83 17.14 -2.59
CA ARG A 47 -22.65 16.86 -1.76
C ARG A 47 -22.03 18.13 -1.18
N LEU A 48 -21.88 19.18 -1.99
CA LEU A 48 -21.29 20.45 -1.55
C LEU A 48 -22.15 21.17 -0.51
N VAL A 49 -23.45 21.32 -0.76
CA VAL A 49 -24.38 21.96 0.20
C VAL A 49 -24.55 21.12 1.44
N GLY A 50 -24.75 19.80 1.29
CA GLY A 50 -24.91 18.89 2.41
C GLY A 50 -23.68 18.83 3.31
N GLY A 51 -22.47 18.84 2.73
CA GLY A 51 -21.22 18.96 3.47
C GLY A 51 -21.12 20.27 4.25
N ALA A 52 -21.44 21.41 3.63
CA ALA A 52 -21.42 22.71 4.29
C ALA A 52 -22.37 22.79 5.51
N VAL A 53 -23.55 22.17 5.43
CA VAL A 53 -24.50 22.10 6.55
C VAL A 53 -24.01 21.13 7.63
N ARG A 54 -23.58 19.93 7.25
CA ARG A 54 -23.04 18.91 8.18
C ARG A 54 -21.84 19.42 8.96
N ASP A 55 -20.93 20.12 8.29
CA ASP A 55 -19.66 20.58 8.86
C ASP A 55 -19.80 21.92 9.63
N GLY A 56 -21.02 22.47 9.71
CA GLY A 56 -21.32 23.71 10.44
C GLY A 56 -20.84 25.00 9.74
N ALA A 57 -20.44 24.92 8.47
CA ALA A 57 -20.11 26.07 7.65
C ALA A 57 -21.36 26.89 7.28
N ALA A 58 -22.49 26.22 7.11
CA ALA A 58 -23.82 26.81 6.96
C ALA A 58 -24.80 26.23 8.01
N GLU A 59 -25.80 27.02 8.40
CA GLU A 59 -26.84 26.60 9.33
C GLU A 59 -27.96 25.83 8.63
N VAL A 60 -28.26 26.19 7.37
CA VAL A 60 -29.21 25.49 6.50
C VAL A 60 -28.74 25.53 5.04
N GLY A 61 -29.27 24.65 4.21
CA GLY A 61 -29.00 24.56 2.78
C GLY A 61 -30.22 24.82 1.90
N VAL A 62 -30.00 25.32 0.68
CA VAL A 62 -31.02 25.42 -0.39
C VAL A 62 -30.46 24.77 -1.66
N LEU A 63 -31.19 23.80 -2.21
CA LEU A 63 -30.83 23.03 -3.39
C LEU A 63 -31.90 23.18 -4.46
N ILE A 64 -31.49 23.49 -5.70
CA ILE A 64 -32.42 23.69 -6.81
C ILE A 64 -32.01 22.80 -7.98
N CYS A 65 -32.91 21.94 -8.45
CA CYS A 65 -32.71 21.18 -9.68
C CYS A 65 -33.96 21.17 -10.56
N GLY A 66 -33.96 20.41 -11.66
CA GLY A 66 -35.10 20.33 -12.57
C GLY A 66 -36.44 20.03 -11.86
N SER A 67 -36.56 18.87 -11.19
CA SER A 67 -37.79 18.50 -10.46
C SER A 67 -37.68 18.64 -8.93
N GLY A 68 -36.47 18.83 -8.40
CA GLY A 68 -36.17 18.79 -6.97
C GLY A 68 -36.13 17.37 -6.36
N ALA A 69 -36.73 16.36 -7.00
CA ALA A 69 -36.79 15.00 -6.47
C ALA A 69 -35.42 14.31 -6.42
N GLY A 70 -34.69 14.31 -7.53
CA GLY A 70 -33.37 13.66 -7.60
C GLY A 70 -32.38 14.27 -6.60
N ILE A 71 -32.32 15.61 -6.55
CA ILE A 71 -31.38 16.31 -5.67
C ILE A 71 -31.73 16.14 -4.19
N SER A 72 -33.02 16.03 -3.86
CA SER A 72 -33.49 15.68 -2.51
C SER A 72 -33.08 14.25 -2.11
N ILE A 73 -33.24 13.27 -3.02
CA ILE A 73 -32.78 11.90 -2.77
C ILE A 73 -31.27 11.87 -2.53
N ALA A 74 -30.48 12.55 -3.36
CA ALA A 74 -29.03 12.60 -3.22
C ALA A 74 -28.59 13.30 -1.91
N ALA A 75 -29.21 14.41 -1.55
CA ALA A 75 -28.91 15.14 -0.32
C ALA A 75 -29.17 14.30 0.94
N ASN A 76 -30.29 13.55 0.98
CA ASN A 76 -30.61 12.65 2.09
C ASN A 76 -29.70 11.41 2.20
N LYS A 77 -28.74 11.20 1.28
CA LYS A 77 -27.68 10.18 1.44
C LYS A 77 -26.49 10.68 2.25
N ILE A 78 -26.44 11.97 2.57
CA ILE A 78 -25.37 12.59 3.33
C ILE A 78 -25.77 12.55 4.80
N ARG A 79 -25.01 11.84 5.62
CA ARG A 79 -25.22 11.80 7.07
C ARG A 79 -25.21 13.23 7.64
N GLY A 80 -26.19 13.53 8.48
CA GLY A 80 -26.44 14.83 9.09
C GLY A 80 -27.38 15.71 8.27
N VAL A 81 -27.78 15.30 7.07
CA VAL A 81 -28.66 16.06 6.18
C VAL A 81 -30.07 15.48 6.19
N ARG A 82 -31.04 16.36 6.44
CA ARG A 82 -32.49 16.11 6.34
C ARG A 82 -33.04 17.06 5.29
N ALA A 83 -33.12 16.60 4.05
CA ALA A 83 -33.53 17.42 2.91
C ALA A 83 -35.01 17.24 2.57
N ALA A 84 -35.76 18.34 2.46
CA ALA A 84 -37.18 18.34 2.16
C ALA A 84 -37.44 18.91 0.75
N LEU A 85 -38.11 18.15 -0.11
CA LEU A 85 -38.63 18.66 -1.38
C LEU A 85 -39.96 19.38 -1.12
N CYS A 86 -40.02 20.68 -1.45
CA CYS A 86 -41.21 21.49 -1.20
C CYS A 86 -41.71 22.18 -2.47
N HIS A 87 -43.03 22.25 -2.61
CA HIS A 87 -43.70 22.91 -3.74
C HIS A 87 -44.77 23.92 -3.28
N ASP A 88 -44.94 24.12 -1.98
CA ASP A 88 -45.93 25.03 -1.41
C ASP A 88 -45.45 25.56 -0.04
N LEU A 89 -46.00 26.72 0.37
CA LEU A 89 -45.59 27.42 1.59
C LEU A 89 -45.80 26.60 2.86
N PHE A 90 -46.82 25.74 2.87
CA PHE A 90 -47.12 24.91 4.02
C PHE A 90 -46.02 23.86 4.21
N THR A 91 -45.64 23.13 3.16
CA THR A 91 -44.59 22.09 3.24
C THR A 91 -43.20 22.69 3.50
N ALA A 92 -42.90 23.86 2.96
CA ALA A 92 -41.64 24.57 3.25
C ALA A 92 -41.51 24.96 4.73
N ARG A 93 -42.56 25.50 5.37
CA ARG A 93 -42.52 25.82 6.80
C ARG A 93 -42.57 24.57 7.67
N GLN A 94 -43.52 23.68 7.37
CA GLN A 94 -43.79 22.51 8.18
C GLN A 94 -42.59 21.57 8.24
N SER A 95 -41.87 21.36 7.14
CA SER A 95 -40.68 20.50 7.14
C SER A 95 -39.59 21.00 8.09
N ARG A 96 -39.47 22.32 8.28
CA ARG A 96 -38.55 22.92 9.25
C ARG A 96 -39.10 22.87 10.68
N GLU A 97 -40.38 23.16 10.86
CA GLU A 97 -41.05 23.24 12.17
C GLU A 97 -41.28 21.87 12.83
N ASP A 98 -41.60 20.85 12.03
CA ASP A 98 -42.03 19.53 12.50
C ASP A 98 -40.94 18.46 12.40
N ASP A 99 -40.10 18.53 11.37
CA ASP A 99 -39.13 17.48 11.03
C ASP A 99 -37.66 17.93 11.16
N ASP A 100 -37.43 19.18 11.54
CA ASP A 100 -36.09 19.81 11.61
C ASP A 100 -35.27 19.58 10.33
N ALA A 101 -35.93 19.67 9.17
CA ALA A 101 -35.24 19.63 7.88
C ALA A 101 -34.20 20.76 7.84
N ASN A 102 -32.96 20.46 7.46
CA ASN A 102 -31.87 21.43 7.42
C ASN A 102 -31.43 21.77 5.98
N VAL A 103 -32.05 21.14 4.98
CA VAL A 103 -31.86 21.48 3.57
C VAL A 103 -33.22 21.55 2.86
N LEU A 104 -33.47 22.64 2.15
CA LEU A 104 -34.64 22.80 1.27
C LEU A 104 -34.28 22.37 -0.16
N CYS A 105 -35.13 21.59 -0.81
CA CYS A 105 -35.01 21.22 -2.22
C CYS A 105 -36.18 21.78 -3.04
N LEU A 106 -35.87 22.42 -4.16
CA LEU A 106 -36.82 23.07 -5.06
C LEU A 106 -36.71 22.53 -6.49
N GLY A 107 -37.84 22.46 -7.19
CA GLY A 107 -37.95 22.02 -8.58
C GLY A 107 -38.21 23.16 -9.55
N ALA A 108 -37.18 23.59 -10.29
CA ALA A 108 -37.25 24.72 -11.23
C ALA A 108 -38.23 24.53 -12.41
N ARG A 109 -38.63 23.28 -12.70
CA ARG A 109 -39.65 22.93 -13.71
C ARG A 109 -41.05 22.74 -13.13
N VAL A 110 -41.17 22.86 -11.80
CA VAL A 110 -42.40 22.52 -11.06
C VAL A 110 -43.06 23.77 -10.48
N ILE A 111 -42.26 24.72 -10.01
CA ILE A 111 -42.73 25.99 -9.41
C ILE A 111 -42.13 27.18 -10.16
N SER A 112 -42.79 28.33 -10.05
CA SER A 112 -42.30 29.62 -10.56
C SER A 112 -41.15 30.18 -9.72
N GLN A 113 -40.42 31.15 -10.27
CA GLN A 113 -39.30 31.80 -9.58
C GLN A 113 -39.73 32.59 -8.35
N ASP A 114 -40.90 33.24 -8.40
CA ASP A 114 -41.46 33.96 -7.25
C ASP A 114 -41.85 32.99 -6.13
N GLU A 115 -42.47 31.85 -6.48
CA GLU A 115 -42.73 30.78 -5.51
C GLU A 115 -41.43 30.26 -4.90
N ALA A 116 -40.37 30.03 -5.69
CA ALA A 116 -39.08 29.57 -5.16
C ALA A 116 -38.49 30.54 -4.11
N ILE A 117 -38.65 31.85 -4.31
CA ILE A 117 -38.24 32.87 -3.33
C ILE A 117 -39.08 32.76 -2.06
N ASP A 118 -40.40 32.73 -2.20
CA ASP A 118 -41.33 32.67 -1.07
C ASP A 118 -41.13 31.40 -0.23
N LEU A 119 -40.90 30.26 -0.88
CA LEU A 119 -40.60 28.99 -0.22
C LEU A 119 -39.25 29.02 0.51
N ALA A 120 -38.21 29.60 -0.11
CA ALA A 120 -36.90 29.73 0.51
C ALA A 120 -36.96 30.59 1.78
N ARG A 121 -37.65 31.73 1.73
CA ARG A 121 -37.90 32.59 2.89
C ARG A 121 -38.66 31.85 3.97
N ALA A 122 -39.77 31.22 3.61
CA ALA A 122 -40.62 30.50 4.55
C ALA A 122 -39.86 29.39 5.29
N PHE A 123 -38.99 28.65 4.61
CA PHE A 123 -38.14 27.63 5.22
C PHE A 123 -37.04 28.22 6.12
N VAL A 124 -36.37 29.28 5.66
CA VAL A 124 -35.27 29.93 6.38
C VAL A 124 -35.75 30.64 7.65
N ASP A 125 -36.95 31.21 7.63
CA ASP A 125 -37.55 31.90 8.78
C ASP A 125 -38.14 30.93 9.80
N ALA A 126 -38.59 29.77 9.36
CA ALA A 126 -39.14 28.75 10.23
C ALA A 126 -38.10 28.21 11.24
N ARG A 127 -38.59 27.79 12.40
CA ARG A 127 -37.75 27.22 13.49
C ARG A 127 -38.37 25.94 13.97
N PHE A 128 -37.53 24.95 14.29
CA PHE A 128 -38.01 23.70 14.85
C PHE A 128 -38.83 23.96 16.13
N SER A 129 -40.09 23.53 16.10
CA SER A 129 -41.09 23.91 17.10
C SER A 129 -40.88 23.27 18.47
N ASN A 130 -40.01 22.25 18.58
CA ASN A 130 -39.73 21.49 19.80
C ASN A 130 -40.95 20.84 20.48
N ALA A 131 -42.10 20.78 19.79
CA ALA A 131 -43.30 20.15 20.32
C ALA A 131 -43.01 18.67 20.66
N PRO A 132 -43.58 18.10 21.75
CA PRO A 132 -43.25 16.74 22.19
C PRO A 132 -43.39 15.68 21.10
N ARG A 133 -44.41 15.81 20.23
CA ARG A 133 -44.63 14.89 19.11
C ARG A 133 -43.57 15.00 18.00
N HIS A 134 -42.99 16.19 17.79
CA HIS A 134 -41.98 16.46 16.76
C HIS A 134 -40.61 15.98 17.23
N ARG A 135 -40.22 16.29 18.48
CA ARG A 135 -38.97 15.74 19.08
C ARG A 135 -38.93 14.21 19.03
N ARG A 136 -40.01 13.55 19.44
CA ARG A 136 -40.12 12.08 19.38
C ARG A 136 -39.99 11.52 17.96
N ARG A 137 -40.52 12.22 16.94
CA ARG A 137 -40.41 11.78 15.54
C ARG A 137 -39.01 12.01 15.00
N LEU A 138 -38.43 13.18 15.30
CA LEU A 138 -37.05 13.50 14.95
C LEU A 138 -36.08 12.50 15.58
N GLU A 139 -36.23 12.15 16.86
CA GLU A 139 -35.45 11.11 17.53
C GLU A 139 -35.51 9.78 16.74
N LYS A 140 -36.69 9.34 16.30
CA LYS A 140 -36.83 8.15 15.46
C LYS A 140 -36.18 8.27 14.08
N VAL A 141 -36.23 9.45 13.46
CA VAL A 141 -35.55 9.71 12.19
C VAL A 141 -34.03 9.66 12.38
N LEU A 142 -33.52 10.21 13.48
CA LEU A 142 -32.10 10.14 13.86
C LEU A 142 -31.69 8.70 14.22
N GLU A 143 -32.59 7.90 14.80
CA GLU A 143 -32.38 6.46 15.02
C GLU A 143 -32.22 5.73 13.68
N LEU A 144 -33.04 6.02 12.66
CA LEU A 144 -32.87 5.45 11.31
C LEU A 144 -31.53 5.85 10.65
N GLU A 145 -30.98 7.00 11.02
CA GLU A 145 -29.67 7.48 10.57
C GLU A 145 -28.49 6.83 11.36
N ALA A 146 -28.77 6.44 12.60
CA ALA A 146 -27.85 5.73 13.48
C ALA A 146 -27.87 4.21 13.25
N GLU A 147 -28.99 3.64 12.76
CA GLU A 147 -29.09 2.26 12.34
C GLU A 147 -28.09 2.01 11.20
N PRO A 148 -27.07 1.16 11.41
CA PRO A 148 -26.26 0.71 10.29
C PRO A 148 -27.22 0.05 9.30
N ALA A 149 -27.12 0.40 8.02
CA ALA A 149 -27.80 -0.32 6.95
C ALA A 149 -27.65 -1.81 7.23
N ALA A 150 -28.78 -2.50 7.46
CA ALA A 150 -28.79 -3.88 7.89
C ALA A 150 -28.13 -4.75 6.81
N GLY A 151 -26.82 -4.94 6.96
CA GLY A 151 -26.16 -6.13 6.47
C GLY A 151 -26.75 -7.35 7.19
N PRO A 152 -26.46 -8.57 6.70
CA PRO A 152 -26.87 -9.78 7.41
C PRO A 152 -26.48 -9.68 8.89
N PRO A 153 -27.29 -10.29 9.80
CA PRO A 153 -27.08 -10.16 11.24
C PRO A 153 -25.63 -10.44 11.58
N ALA A 154 -25.05 -9.64 12.47
CA ALA A 154 -23.69 -9.81 12.95
C ALA A 154 -23.50 -11.26 13.42
N VAL A 155 -22.83 -12.06 12.59
CA VAL A 155 -22.30 -13.34 13.00
C VAL A 155 -21.32 -13.01 14.13
N ALA A 156 -21.45 -13.69 15.28
CA ALA A 156 -20.45 -13.58 16.33
C ALA A 156 -19.06 -13.72 15.70
N PRO A 157 -18.06 -12.88 16.06
CA PRO A 157 -16.77 -12.86 15.37
C PRO A 157 -16.26 -14.29 15.24
N HIS A 158 -16.03 -14.71 13.99
CA HIS A 158 -15.70 -16.08 13.71
C HIS A 158 -14.31 -16.30 14.31
N ASP A 159 -14.19 -17.09 15.39
CA ASP A 159 -12.88 -17.40 15.94
C ASP A 159 -12.05 -18.10 14.85
N VAL A 160 -11.12 -17.35 14.25
CA VAL A 160 -10.27 -17.83 13.16
C VAL A 160 -9.43 -19.03 13.63
N LEU A 161 -9.15 -19.13 14.93
CA LEU A 161 -8.43 -20.25 15.54
C LEU A 161 -9.29 -21.51 15.65
N ALA A 162 -10.61 -21.38 15.62
CA ALA A 162 -11.54 -22.50 15.67
C ALA A 162 -11.81 -23.11 14.28
N LEU A 163 -11.37 -22.44 13.20
CA LEU A 163 -11.42 -23.02 11.85
C LEU A 163 -10.61 -24.33 11.82
N ALA A 164 -11.23 -25.41 11.37
CA ALA A 164 -10.61 -26.74 11.30
C ALA A 164 -9.19 -26.76 10.72
N PRO A 165 -8.87 -26.10 9.58
CA PRO A 165 -7.50 -26.07 9.07
C PRO A 165 -6.50 -25.36 10.00
N VAL A 166 -6.94 -24.33 10.74
CA VAL A 166 -6.10 -23.60 11.68
C VAL A 166 -5.88 -24.40 12.96
N ALA A 167 -6.94 -25.03 13.49
CA ALA A 167 -6.83 -25.92 14.64
C ALA A 167 -5.87 -27.09 14.37
N ALA A 168 -5.98 -27.73 13.20
CA ALA A 168 -5.07 -28.79 12.78
C ALA A 168 -3.62 -28.31 12.64
N ALA A 169 -3.40 -27.08 12.15
CA ALA A 169 -2.08 -26.48 12.07
C ALA A 169 -1.48 -26.21 13.47
N LEU A 170 -2.28 -25.70 14.41
CA LEU A 170 -1.85 -25.50 15.80
C LEU A 170 -1.45 -26.82 16.48
N GLU A 171 -2.27 -27.87 16.33
CA GLU A 171 -1.96 -29.20 16.86
C GLU A 171 -0.68 -29.80 16.23
N ARG A 172 -0.47 -29.57 14.94
CA ARG A 172 0.76 -29.99 14.25
C ARG A 172 1.98 -29.30 14.86
N LEU A 173 1.92 -27.99 15.09
CA LEU A 173 3.03 -27.24 15.70
C LEU A 173 3.32 -27.72 17.13
N GLU A 174 2.28 -28.05 17.91
CA GLU A 174 2.42 -28.61 19.25
C GLU A 174 3.17 -29.95 19.21
N ARG A 175 2.72 -30.90 18.37
CA ARG A 175 3.37 -32.22 18.21
C ARG A 175 4.82 -32.12 17.74
N LEU A 176 5.14 -31.09 16.96
CA LEU A 176 6.50 -30.84 16.47
C LEU A 176 7.40 -30.15 17.50
N GLU A 177 6.88 -29.73 18.66
CA GLU A 177 7.58 -28.85 19.60
C GLU A 177 8.14 -27.59 18.88
N ALA A 178 7.35 -27.03 17.95
CA ALA A 178 7.85 -26.05 16.97
C ALA A 178 8.51 -24.83 17.62
N GLY A 179 7.92 -24.29 18.70
CA GLY A 179 8.50 -23.16 19.43
C GLY A 179 9.89 -23.48 20.00
N ARG A 180 10.01 -24.59 20.73
CA ARG A 180 11.28 -25.05 21.32
C ARG A 180 12.34 -25.30 20.25
N ARG A 181 12.00 -26.02 19.18
CA ARG A 181 12.93 -26.36 18.10
C ARG A 181 13.36 -25.14 17.29
N LEU A 182 12.45 -24.18 17.06
CA LEU A 182 12.76 -22.94 16.35
C LEU A 182 13.78 -22.11 17.13
N TRP A 183 13.56 -21.90 18.43
CA TRP A 183 14.53 -21.21 19.30
C TRP A 183 15.85 -21.96 19.47
N ALA A 184 15.83 -23.30 19.40
CA ALA A 184 17.03 -24.13 19.32
C ALA A 184 17.72 -24.09 17.94
N LYS A 185 17.20 -23.29 17.00
CA LYS A 185 17.66 -23.17 15.61
C LYS A 185 17.74 -24.52 14.89
N ASP A 186 16.78 -25.42 15.13
CA ASP A 186 16.76 -26.74 14.51
C ASP A 186 16.24 -26.68 13.06
N PRO A 187 17.09 -26.91 12.04
CA PRO A 187 16.71 -26.80 10.64
C PRO A 187 15.80 -27.96 10.20
N GLY A 188 15.72 -29.03 11.00
CA GLY A 188 14.81 -30.16 10.78
C GLY A 188 13.33 -29.82 10.94
N LEU A 189 12.98 -28.57 11.28
CA LEU A 189 11.61 -28.06 11.21
C LEU A 189 11.12 -27.81 9.78
N TRP A 190 12.04 -27.58 8.83
CA TRP A 190 11.68 -27.17 7.47
C TRP A 190 12.14 -28.15 6.40
N SER A 191 13.25 -28.86 6.62
CA SER A 191 13.76 -29.81 5.64
C SER A 191 14.39 -31.03 6.30
N THR A 192 14.22 -32.17 5.65
CA THR A 192 14.95 -33.41 5.97
C THR A 192 16.25 -33.54 5.17
N ASP A 193 16.44 -32.73 4.13
CA ASP A 193 17.64 -32.76 3.28
C ASP A 193 18.86 -32.18 4.03
N PRO A 194 20.00 -32.91 4.12
CA PRO A 194 21.17 -32.45 4.86
C PRO A 194 21.76 -31.13 4.33
N SER A 195 21.72 -30.91 3.01
CA SER A 195 22.32 -29.70 2.39
C SER A 195 21.46 -28.47 2.65
N GLU A 196 20.13 -28.60 2.51
CA GLU A 196 19.19 -27.54 2.88
C GLU A 196 19.25 -27.26 4.37
N ARG A 197 19.35 -28.29 5.22
CA ARG A 197 19.47 -28.09 6.68
C ARG A 197 20.70 -27.26 7.06
N ALA A 198 21.84 -27.53 6.44
CA ALA A 198 23.04 -26.72 6.66
C ALA A 198 22.83 -25.27 6.21
N ALA A 199 22.24 -25.05 5.04
CA ALA A 199 21.94 -23.71 4.53
C ALA A 199 20.97 -22.95 5.46
N ILE A 200 19.95 -23.63 5.99
CA ILE A 200 18.97 -23.07 6.93
C ILE A 200 19.65 -22.69 8.25
N GLN A 201 20.50 -23.56 8.80
CA GLN A 201 21.23 -23.27 10.03
C GLN A 201 21.99 -21.93 9.94
N HIS A 202 22.58 -21.64 8.78
CA HIS A 202 23.27 -20.39 8.48
C HIS A 202 22.34 -19.24 8.07
N ARG A 203 21.03 -19.31 8.35
CA ARG A 203 20.04 -18.26 8.07
C ARG A 203 19.19 -17.89 9.28
N LEU A 204 19.48 -18.46 10.46
CA LEU A 204 18.70 -18.30 11.70
C LEU A 204 19.31 -17.29 12.68
N GLY A 205 20.25 -16.44 12.24
CA GLY A 205 20.83 -15.38 13.07
C GLY A 205 19.85 -14.29 13.50
N TRP A 206 18.72 -14.15 12.78
CA TRP A 206 17.69 -13.15 13.06
C TRP A 206 17.07 -13.31 14.47
N LEU A 207 17.08 -14.52 15.03
CA LEU A 207 16.58 -14.81 16.38
C LEU A 207 17.40 -14.14 17.50
N ASP A 208 18.70 -13.89 17.27
CA ASP A 208 19.59 -13.25 18.26
C ASP A 208 19.82 -11.76 17.96
N THR A 209 19.19 -11.24 16.91
CA THR A 209 19.49 -9.92 16.36
C THR A 209 19.15 -8.80 17.34
N ILE A 210 18.06 -8.94 18.11
CA ILE A 210 17.64 -7.93 19.08
C ILE A 210 18.74 -7.69 20.13
N GLU A 211 19.26 -8.74 20.76
CA GLU A 211 20.31 -8.63 21.76
C GLU A 211 21.64 -8.16 21.16
N THR A 212 21.98 -8.69 19.97
CA THR A 212 23.20 -8.29 19.25
C THR A 212 23.18 -6.80 18.90
N MET A 213 22.04 -6.27 18.46
CA MET A 213 21.91 -4.87 18.08
C MET A 213 21.76 -3.93 19.27
N ARG A 214 21.18 -4.37 20.40
CA ARG A 214 21.20 -3.61 21.67
C ARG A 214 22.62 -3.25 22.09
N ALA A 215 23.56 -4.20 21.98
CA ALA A 215 24.98 -3.97 22.29
C ALA A 215 25.65 -2.96 21.32
N ARG A 216 25.07 -2.73 20.15
CA ARG A 216 25.61 -1.85 19.10
C ARG A 216 24.92 -0.49 19.01
N LEU A 217 23.92 -0.20 19.84
CA LEU A 217 23.18 1.07 19.81
C LEU A 217 24.09 2.31 19.87
N GLY A 218 25.16 2.26 20.67
CA GLY A 218 26.13 3.35 20.76
C GLY A 218 26.80 3.68 19.43
N GLU A 219 27.16 2.66 18.64
CA GLU A 219 27.77 2.81 17.31
C GLU A 219 26.80 3.47 16.32
N LEU A 220 25.53 3.06 16.35
CA LEU A 220 24.47 3.55 15.49
C LEU A 220 24.14 5.03 15.80
N HIS A 221 23.95 5.35 17.09
CA HIS A 221 23.70 6.73 17.52
C HIS A 221 24.88 7.65 17.20
N ALA A 222 26.12 7.19 17.40
CA ALA A 222 27.30 7.98 17.06
C ALA A 222 27.34 8.36 15.57
N CYS A 223 27.00 7.43 14.67
CA CYS A 223 26.92 7.72 13.23
C CYS A 223 25.84 8.76 12.91
N ALA A 224 24.67 8.66 13.55
CA ALA A 224 23.60 9.62 13.34
C ALA A 224 23.95 11.02 13.89
N ASP A 225 24.59 11.08 15.06
CA ASP A 225 25.07 12.32 15.66
C ASP A 225 26.19 12.97 14.84
N GLU A 226 27.07 12.20 14.21
CA GLU A 226 28.06 12.70 13.25
C GLU A 226 27.38 13.31 12.02
N ALA A 227 26.42 12.60 11.40
CA ALA A 227 25.70 13.10 10.23
C ALA A 227 24.94 14.40 10.56
N ARG A 228 24.28 14.46 11.72
CA ARG A 228 23.60 15.65 12.22
C ARG A 228 24.55 16.82 12.45
N ARG A 229 25.68 16.59 13.13
CA ARG A 229 26.71 17.63 13.37
C ARG A 229 27.31 18.18 12.09
N ASP A 230 27.48 17.34 11.08
CA ASP A 230 28.00 17.74 9.76
C ASP A 230 26.95 18.44 8.89
N GLY A 231 25.72 18.64 9.39
CA GLY A 231 24.68 19.38 8.68
C GLY A 231 24.05 18.64 7.50
N ILE A 232 24.15 17.30 7.50
CA ILE A 232 23.46 16.44 6.53
C ILE A 232 21.95 16.68 6.65
N ALA A 233 21.33 17.04 5.54
CA ALA A 233 19.90 17.33 5.44
C ALA A 233 19.11 16.17 4.85
N ASP A 234 19.74 15.38 3.99
CA ASP A 234 19.11 14.29 3.26
C ASP A 234 19.95 13.01 3.37
N VAL A 235 19.27 11.88 3.54
CA VAL A 235 19.83 10.55 3.41
C VAL A 235 19.11 9.86 2.24
N VAL A 236 19.88 9.36 1.27
CA VAL A 236 19.35 8.59 0.15
C VAL A 236 19.88 7.16 0.24
N LEU A 237 19.01 6.20 0.49
CA LEU A 237 19.36 4.79 0.53
C LEU A 237 19.33 4.20 -0.88
N LEU A 238 20.42 3.53 -1.27
CA LEU A 238 20.63 2.85 -2.53
C LEU A 238 20.66 1.34 -2.25
N GLY A 239 19.59 0.64 -2.57
CA GLY A 239 19.43 -0.77 -2.22
C GLY A 239 18.26 -1.41 -2.94
N MET A 240 18.05 -2.71 -2.73
CA MET A 240 16.92 -3.47 -3.27
C MET A 240 16.42 -4.49 -2.25
N GLY A 241 15.13 -4.81 -2.29
CA GLY A 241 14.50 -5.84 -1.46
C GLY A 241 14.76 -5.64 0.03
N GLY A 242 15.25 -6.68 0.72
CA GLY A 242 15.47 -6.64 2.16
C GLY A 242 16.48 -5.57 2.62
N SER A 243 17.29 -5.05 1.69
CA SER A 243 18.23 -3.95 1.94
C SER A 243 17.59 -2.55 1.80
N SER A 244 16.33 -2.45 1.36
CA SER A 244 15.59 -1.17 1.17
C SER A 244 14.23 -1.11 1.87
N LEU A 245 13.42 -2.18 1.84
CA LEU A 245 12.01 -2.13 2.25
C LEU A 245 11.81 -1.87 3.76
N ALA A 246 12.68 -2.41 4.61
CA ALA A 246 12.63 -2.13 6.05
C ALA A 246 12.93 -0.63 6.33
N ALA A 247 13.88 -0.04 5.61
CA ALA A 247 14.20 1.36 5.72
C ALA A 247 13.06 2.25 5.19
N GLU A 248 12.40 1.86 4.09
CA GLU A 248 11.24 2.58 3.55
C GLU A 248 10.07 2.55 4.55
N MET A 249 9.79 1.37 5.11
CA MET A 249 8.78 1.20 6.16
C MET A 249 9.03 2.15 7.33
N LEU A 250 10.27 2.24 7.83
CA LEU A 250 10.63 3.17 8.91
C LEU A 250 10.50 4.64 8.47
N ALA A 251 11.04 5.01 7.31
CA ALA A 251 11.05 6.39 6.80
C ALA A 251 9.66 6.98 6.57
N THR A 252 8.69 6.12 6.24
CA THR A 252 7.30 6.54 5.95
C THR A 252 6.41 6.44 7.18
N THR A 253 6.74 5.55 8.12
CA THR A 253 6.01 5.42 9.39
C THR A 253 6.41 6.51 10.38
N PHE A 254 7.67 6.94 10.41
CA PHE A 254 8.18 7.91 11.37
C PHE A 254 8.58 9.22 10.69
N GLU A 255 8.23 10.33 11.32
CA GLU A 255 8.79 11.63 10.93
C GLU A 255 10.24 11.72 11.42
N PRO A 256 11.14 12.35 10.65
CA PRO A 256 12.49 12.62 11.13
C PRO A 256 12.47 13.40 12.44
N ALA A 257 13.27 12.98 13.42
CA ALA A 257 13.41 13.73 14.67
C ALA A 257 14.02 15.13 14.39
N PRO A 258 13.72 16.15 15.21
CA PRO A 258 14.27 17.49 15.01
C PRO A 258 15.80 17.51 14.86
N GLY A 259 16.27 18.05 13.75
CA GLY A 259 17.69 18.14 13.41
C GLY A 259 18.28 16.90 12.75
N PHE A 260 17.51 15.81 12.57
CA PHE A 260 17.94 14.64 11.80
C PHE A 260 17.54 14.77 10.32
N PRO A 261 18.28 14.14 9.40
CA PRO A 261 18.01 14.22 7.97
C PRO A 261 16.71 13.52 7.57
N ARG A 262 16.15 13.92 6.42
CA ARG A 262 15.08 13.15 5.76
C ARG A 262 15.67 11.90 5.14
N LEU A 263 14.96 10.78 5.24
CA LEU A 263 15.36 9.52 4.59
C LEU A 263 14.50 9.28 3.35
N THR A 264 15.13 9.09 2.20
CA THR A 264 14.50 8.66 0.94
C THR A 264 15.10 7.33 0.49
N VAL A 265 14.25 6.35 0.19
CA VAL A 265 14.68 5.08 -0.39
C VAL A 265 14.63 5.17 -1.91
N LEU A 266 15.72 4.80 -2.57
CA LEU A 266 15.84 4.71 -4.01
C LEU A 266 16.19 3.27 -4.41
N ASP A 267 15.15 2.49 -4.67
CA ASP A 267 15.21 1.07 -5.04
C ASP A 267 14.56 0.82 -6.40
N THR A 268 14.92 1.67 -7.35
CA THR A 268 14.49 1.58 -8.74
C THR A 268 15.61 1.91 -9.71
N THR A 269 15.48 1.42 -10.93
CA THR A 269 16.30 1.80 -12.09
C THR A 269 15.56 2.75 -13.02
N ASP A 270 14.37 3.21 -12.65
CA ASP A 270 13.59 4.15 -13.46
C ASP A 270 14.25 5.55 -13.53
N PRO A 271 14.63 6.03 -14.73
CA PRO A 271 15.26 7.34 -14.90
C PRO A 271 14.43 8.50 -14.33
N GLY A 272 13.11 8.47 -14.48
CA GLY A 272 12.21 9.51 -13.99
C GLY A 272 12.23 9.62 -12.47
N ALA A 273 12.11 8.47 -11.78
CA ALA A 273 12.20 8.40 -10.33
C ALA A 273 13.58 8.84 -9.79
N ILE A 274 14.67 8.42 -10.46
CA ILE A 274 16.03 8.82 -10.07
C ILE A 274 16.22 10.32 -10.23
N ARG A 275 15.79 10.91 -11.35
CA ARG A 275 15.85 12.37 -11.57
C ARG A 275 15.03 13.14 -10.54
N ALA A 276 13.86 12.63 -10.15
CA ALA A 276 13.03 13.25 -9.13
C ALA A 276 13.73 13.32 -7.76
N VAL A 277 14.51 12.30 -7.40
CA VAL A 277 15.35 12.34 -6.20
C VAL A 277 16.51 13.33 -6.35
N LEU A 278 17.25 13.27 -7.46
CA LEU A 278 18.37 14.18 -7.73
C LEU A 278 17.95 15.66 -7.69
N ALA A 279 16.76 15.99 -8.19
CA ALA A 279 16.23 17.35 -8.19
C ALA A 279 15.86 17.88 -6.79
N ARG A 280 15.67 17.01 -5.81
CA ARG A 280 15.24 17.37 -4.45
C ARG A 280 16.40 17.49 -3.46
N ILE A 281 17.54 16.88 -3.76
CA ILE A 281 18.67 16.81 -2.84
C ILE A 281 19.72 17.88 -3.14
N THR A 282 20.51 18.23 -2.14
CA THR A 282 21.73 19.03 -2.31
C THR A 282 22.94 18.13 -2.08
N PRO A 283 23.77 17.82 -3.10
CA PRO A 283 24.85 16.83 -2.98
C PRO A 283 25.77 17.05 -1.75
N ALA A 284 26.22 18.28 -1.52
CA ALA A 284 27.07 18.65 -0.38
C ALA A 284 26.43 18.47 1.00
N ARG A 285 25.11 18.25 1.07
CA ARG A 285 24.36 18.03 2.31
C ARG A 285 23.63 16.69 2.33
N THR A 286 24.02 15.78 1.44
CA THR A 286 23.39 14.46 1.29
C THR A 286 24.35 13.36 1.73
N LEU A 287 23.84 12.38 2.47
CA LEU A 287 24.52 11.13 2.78
C LEU A 287 23.86 9.98 2.01
N PHE A 288 24.64 9.14 1.36
CA PHE A 288 24.15 8.00 0.59
C PHE A 288 24.40 6.70 1.37
N LEU A 289 23.34 5.95 1.65
CA LEU A 289 23.45 4.61 2.25
C LEU A 289 23.53 3.56 1.15
N VAL A 290 24.71 3.02 0.91
CA VAL A 290 24.94 1.94 -0.06
C VAL A 290 24.66 0.60 0.63
N SER A 291 23.51 0.01 0.35
CA SER A 291 22.93 -1.08 1.14
C SER A 291 22.77 -2.34 0.29
N SER A 292 23.58 -3.37 0.57
CA SER A 292 23.49 -4.66 -0.13
C SER A 292 24.18 -5.75 0.68
N LYS A 293 23.48 -6.86 0.95
CA LYS A 293 24.06 -8.04 1.62
C LYS A 293 25.24 -8.63 0.84
N SER A 294 25.08 -8.82 -0.47
CA SER A 294 26.12 -9.45 -1.31
C SER A 294 27.19 -8.47 -1.78
N GLY A 295 26.89 -7.16 -1.76
CA GLY A 295 27.73 -6.11 -2.35
C GLY A 295 27.83 -6.15 -3.88
N THR A 296 27.00 -6.94 -4.55
CA THR A 296 27.05 -7.16 -6.02
C THR A 296 25.74 -6.84 -6.73
N THR A 297 24.73 -6.33 -6.01
CA THR A 297 23.43 -5.95 -6.59
C THR A 297 23.64 -4.89 -7.69
N LEU A 298 23.21 -5.21 -8.92
CA LEU A 298 23.46 -4.39 -10.11
C LEU A 298 22.88 -2.97 -9.97
N GLU A 299 21.65 -2.90 -9.49
CA GLU A 299 20.90 -1.65 -9.38
C GLU A 299 21.54 -0.72 -8.33
N MET A 300 21.95 -1.28 -7.18
CA MET A 300 22.70 -0.57 -6.16
C MET A 300 24.02 -0.02 -6.73
N LEU A 301 24.78 -0.83 -7.47
CA LEU A 301 26.06 -0.40 -8.04
C LEU A 301 25.88 0.69 -9.10
N ALA A 302 24.84 0.60 -9.94
CA ALA A 302 24.51 1.62 -10.93
C ALA A 302 24.16 2.96 -10.24
N LEU A 303 23.31 2.90 -9.21
CA LEU A 303 22.96 4.07 -8.41
C LEU A 303 24.17 4.67 -7.70
N TYR A 304 25.01 3.85 -7.05
CA TYR A 304 26.24 4.31 -6.40
C TYR A 304 27.14 5.06 -7.39
N ARG A 305 27.38 4.49 -8.59
CA ARG A 305 28.21 5.12 -9.61
C ARG A 305 27.66 6.48 -10.04
N LEU A 306 26.35 6.58 -10.23
CA LEU A 306 25.69 7.85 -10.52
C LEU A 306 25.90 8.87 -9.40
N MET A 307 25.52 8.53 -8.16
CA MET A 307 25.63 9.45 -7.02
C MET A 307 27.07 9.87 -6.76
N ARG A 308 28.02 8.96 -6.97
CA ARG A 308 29.45 9.25 -6.86
C ARG A 308 29.90 10.27 -7.92
N ALA A 309 29.50 10.08 -9.17
CA ALA A 309 29.81 11.01 -10.24
C ALA A 309 29.17 12.39 -10.02
N GLU A 310 27.95 12.46 -9.46
CA GLU A 310 27.30 13.71 -9.08
C GLU A 310 28.09 14.48 -8.01
N LEU A 311 28.62 13.79 -7.00
CA LEU A 311 29.45 14.41 -5.96
C LEU A 311 30.84 14.84 -6.44
N GLU A 312 31.39 14.16 -7.45
CA GLU A 312 32.70 14.47 -8.03
C GLU A 312 32.69 15.68 -8.98
N ARG A 313 31.50 16.17 -9.35
CA ARG A 313 31.37 17.38 -10.16
C ARG A 313 31.92 18.61 -9.41
N PRO A 314 32.72 19.47 -10.06
CA PRO A 314 33.20 20.70 -9.43
C PRO A 314 32.09 21.56 -8.82
N GLU A 315 30.93 21.60 -9.47
CA GLU A 315 29.75 22.36 -9.05
C GLU A 315 29.10 21.82 -7.78
N ALA A 316 29.34 20.55 -7.43
CA ALA A 316 28.84 19.96 -6.19
C ALA A 316 29.57 20.52 -4.96
N GLY A 317 30.79 21.04 -5.11
CA GLY A 317 31.56 21.63 -4.01
C GLY A 317 31.97 20.62 -2.92
N VAL A 318 32.09 19.32 -3.27
CA VAL A 318 32.40 18.24 -2.32
C VAL A 318 33.85 17.77 -2.51
N PRO A 319 34.79 18.15 -1.61
CA PRO A 319 36.21 17.80 -1.76
C PRO A 319 36.50 16.33 -1.44
N GLU A 320 35.70 15.69 -0.58
CA GLU A 320 35.86 14.29 -0.18
C GLU A 320 34.56 13.48 -0.47
N PRO A 321 34.25 13.15 -1.74
CA PRO A 321 33.02 12.47 -2.10
C PRO A 321 32.76 11.18 -1.31
N GLY A 322 33.82 10.43 -0.97
CA GLY A 322 33.73 9.22 -0.15
C GLY A 322 33.04 9.43 1.20
N ARG A 323 33.24 10.58 1.84
CA ARG A 323 32.65 10.89 3.17
C ARG A 323 31.15 11.14 3.14
N HIS A 324 30.55 11.16 1.94
CA HIS A 324 29.12 11.20 1.71
C HIS A 324 28.51 9.82 1.52
N PHE A 325 29.27 8.74 1.71
CA PHE A 325 28.76 7.37 1.62
C PHE A 325 28.94 6.60 2.93
N VAL A 326 27.94 5.79 3.26
CA VAL A 326 28.01 4.75 4.30
C VAL A 326 27.61 3.43 3.65
N ALA A 327 28.35 2.36 3.92
CA ALA A 327 28.02 1.02 3.45
C ALA A 327 27.32 0.21 4.54
N ILE A 328 26.30 -0.58 4.16
CA ILE A 328 25.70 -1.63 4.98
C ILE A 328 25.79 -2.93 4.20
N THR A 329 26.56 -3.89 4.70
CA THR A 329 26.91 -5.11 3.96
C THR A 329 27.34 -6.23 4.91
N ASP A 330 27.50 -7.44 4.38
CA ASP A 330 28.13 -8.54 5.13
C ASP A 330 29.66 -8.48 5.06
N ALA A 331 30.31 -9.20 5.99
CA ALA A 331 31.77 -9.31 6.05
C ALA A 331 32.35 -9.98 4.79
N GLY A 332 33.50 -9.49 4.32
CA GLY A 332 34.26 -10.03 3.18
C GLY A 332 33.69 -9.69 1.81
N THR A 333 32.64 -8.86 1.73
CA THR A 333 31.92 -8.57 0.49
C THR A 333 32.68 -7.58 -0.41
N PRO A 334 32.40 -7.56 -1.74
CA PRO A 334 32.92 -6.53 -2.64
C PRO A 334 32.55 -5.10 -2.21
N LEU A 335 31.37 -4.91 -1.59
CA LEU A 335 30.96 -3.59 -1.11
C LEU A 335 31.78 -3.13 0.11
N GLU A 336 32.18 -4.04 1.00
CA GLU A 336 33.09 -3.70 2.10
C GLU A 336 34.45 -3.22 1.56
N ARG A 337 35.01 -3.90 0.56
CA ARG A 337 36.26 -3.49 -0.11
C ARG A 337 36.10 -2.15 -0.83
N LEU A 338 35.02 -1.99 -1.59
CA LEU A 338 34.70 -0.73 -2.28
C LEU A 338 34.61 0.43 -1.29
N ALA A 339 33.95 0.24 -0.15
CA ALA A 339 33.81 1.26 0.88
C ALA A 339 35.18 1.68 1.45
N ALA A 340 36.09 0.73 1.67
CA ALA A 340 37.45 1.02 2.13
C ALA A 340 38.27 1.78 1.05
N GLU A 341 38.27 1.27 -0.19
CA GLU A 341 39.00 1.86 -1.33
C GLU A 341 38.51 3.28 -1.66
N ALA A 342 37.19 3.47 -1.66
CA ALA A 342 36.54 4.73 -1.97
C ALA A 342 36.45 5.69 -0.76
N ARG A 343 37.01 5.29 0.39
CA ARG A 343 37.08 6.04 1.66
C ARG A 343 35.70 6.51 2.15
N PHE A 344 34.79 5.56 2.27
CA PHE A 344 33.46 5.80 2.83
C PHE A 344 33.55 6.31 4.26
N ARG A 345 32.57 7.12 4.68
CA ARG A 345 32.45 7.64 6.05
C ARG A 345 32.45 6.51 7.08
N ARG A 346 31.70 5.44 6.80
CA ARG A 346 31.55 4.29 7.68
C ARG A 346 31.09 3.06 6.90
N THR A 347 31.44 1.89 7.42
CA THR A 347 30.92 0.59 6.96
C THR A 347 30.33 -0.14 8.15
N PHE A 348 29.05 -0.48 8.06
CA PHE A 348 28.36 -1.34 9.02
C PHE A 348 28.35 -2.76 8.50
N VAL A 349 29.12 -3.62 9.16
CA VAL A 349 29.16 -5.04 8.89
C VAL A 349 28.02 -5.74 9.63
N ASN A 350 27.16 -6.41 8.87
CA ASN A 350 26.03 -7.20 9.35
C ASN A 350 26.43 -8.68 9.51
N ALA A 351 25.73 -9.40 10.38
CA ALA A 351 25.92 -10.84 10.53
C ALA A 351 25.42 -11.58 9.27
N SER A 352 26.29 -12.41 8.67
CA SER A 352 26.01 -13.05 7.39
C SER A 352 24.94 -14.15 7.47
N ASP A 353 24.65 -14.63 8.68
CA ASP A 353 23.66 -15.65 8.99
C ASP A 353 22.23 -15.11 9.13
N ILE A 354 22.00 -13.84 8.76
CA ILE A 354 20.69 -13.20 8.71
C ILE A 354 20.24 -13.08 7.25
N GLY A 355 19.12 -13.70 6.86
CA GLY A 355 18.54 -13.54 5.52
C GLY A 355 18.11 -12.09 5.24
N GLY A 356 18.20 -11.63 3.98
CA GLY A 356 17.92 -10.22 3.63
C GLY A 356 16.54 -9.75 4.08
N ARG A 357 15.48 -10.52 3.82
CA ARG A 357 14.11 -10.19 4.25
C ARG A 357 13.84 -10.35 5.75
N PHE A 358 14.76 -10.96 6.51
CA PHE A 358 14.74 -11.11 7.97
C PHE A 358 15.73 -10.16 8.67
N SER A 359 16.16 -9.09 7.99
CA SER A 359 17.21 -8.17 8.46
C SER A 359 16.66 -6.82 8.96
N ALA A 360 15.35 -6.70 9.12
CA ALA A 360 14.70 -5.44 9.50
C ALA A 360 15.16 -4.92 10.88
N LEU A 361 15.42 -5.82 11.83
CA LEU A 361 15.96 -5.47 13.15
C LEU A 361 17.50 -5.48 13.20
N SER A 362 18.20 -5.67 12.08
CA SER A 362 19.66 -5.65 11.99
C SER A 362 20.19 -4.29 11.53
N CYS A 363 21.47 -4.18 11.17
CA CYS A 363 22.04 -2.96 10.59
C CYS A 363 21.23 -2.43 9.39
N PHE A 364 20.60 -3.31 8.60
CA PHE A 364 19.84 -2.92 7.39
C PHE A 364 18.62 -2.04 7.70
N GLY A 365 17.94 -2.26 8.82
CA GLY A 365 16.87 -1.36 9.27
C GLY A 365 17.31 -0.34 10.33
N LEU A 366 18.22 -0.71 11.23
CA LEU A 366 18.57 0.14 12.37
C LEU A 366 19.55 1.26 12.04
N VAL A 367 20.43 1.12 11.04
CA VAL A 367 21.26 2.25 10.57
C VAL A 367 20.40 3.36 9.97
N PRO A 368 19.49 3.09 9.01
CA PRO A 368 18.57 4.12 8.53
C PRO A 368 17.65 4.65 9.63
N GLY A 369 17.18 3.80 10.55
CA GLY A 369 16.40 4.22 11.72
C GLY A 369 17.15 5.20 12.63
N ALA A 370 18.43 4.95 12.92
CA ALA A 370 19.27 5.86 13.70
C ALA A 370 19.44 7.21 12.99
N LEU A 371 19.67 7.20 11.68
CA LEU A 371 19.82 8.42 10.87
C LEU A 371 18.52 9.23 10.77
N LEU A 372 17.37 8.59 10.91
CA LEU A 372 16.06 9.25 11.04
C LEU A 372 15.85 9.88 12.44
N GLY A 373 16.69 9.52 13.41
CA GLY A 373 16.57 9.93 14.82
C GLY A 373 15.50 9.14 15.58
N LEU A 374 15.20 7.92 15.16
CA LEU A 374 14.25 7.04 15.83
C LEU A 374 14.77 6.59 17.20
N ASP A 375 13.88 6.44 18.18
CA ASP A 375 14.19 5.79 19.46
C ASP A 375 14.37 4.28 19.25
N LEU A 376 15.58 3.89 18.88
CA LEU A 376 15.93 2.50 18.61
C LEU A 376 15.93 1.64 19.87
N THR A 377 16.18 2.24 21.04
CA THR A 377 16.10 1.53 22.32
C THR A 377 14.66 1.07 22.55
N ALA A 378 13.70 1.99 22.48
CA ALA A 378 12.29 1.64 22.67
C ALA A 378 11.78 0.68 21.58
N LEU A 379 12.19 0.88 20.31
CA LEU A 379 11.83 -0.05 19.21
C LEU A 379 12.30 -1.48 19.50
N LEU A 380 13.56 -1.66 19.92
CA LEU A 380 14.13 -2.97 20.27
C LEU A 380 13.57 -3.53 21.58
N GLU A 381 13.05 -2.69 22.49
CA GLU A 381 12.30 -3.13 23.65
C GLU A 381 10.94 -3.71 23.27
N ARG A 382 10.20 -3.09 22.34
CA ARG A 382 8.96 -3.66 21.81
C ARG A 382 9.21 -4.98 21.07
N ALA A 383 10.27 -5.05 20.27
CA ALA A 383 10.69 -6.30 19.62
C ALA A 383 11.03 -7.41 20.63
N ALA A 384 11.81 -7.10 21.67
CA ALA A 384 12.17 -8.06 22.71
C ALA A 384 10.96 -8.59 23.49
N ALA A 385 9.98 -7.71 23.79
CA ALA A 385 8.75 -8.12 24.45
C ALA A 385 7.94 -9.11 23.58
N MET A 386 7.87 -8.89 22.27
CA MET A 386 7.26 -9.85 21.35
C MET A 386 8.04 -11.17 21.29
N ALA A 387 9.37 -11.10 21.23
CA ALA A 387 10.23 -12.27 21.24
C ALA A 387 10.01 -13.14 22.50
N ALA A 388 9.92 -12.50 23.67
CA ALA A 388 9.59 -13.18 24.92
C ALA A 388 8.20 -13.82 24.90
N ALA A 389 7.19 -13.10 24.38
CA ALA A 389 5.83 -13.64 24.20
C ALA A 389 5.78 -14.82 23.21
N CYS A 390 6.77 -14.89 22.31
CA CYS A 390 6.97 -15.97 21.36
C CYS A 390 7.94 -17.06 21.85
N GLY A 391 8.29 -17.06 23.14
CA GLY A 391 9.33 -17.91 23.72
C GLY A 391 9.10 -19.42 23.56
N PRO A 392 10.15 -20.24 23.79
CA PRO A 392 10.15 -21.67 23.49
C PRO A 392 9.15 -22.51 24.29
N GLY A 393 8.74 -22.02 25.48
CA GLY A 393 7.78 -22.70 26.35
C GLY A 393 6.33 -22.21 26.19
N VAL A 394 6.06 -21.29 25.27
CA VAL A 394 4.71 -20.76 25.04
C VAL A 394 3.99 -21.66 24.02
N ALA A 395 2.83 -22.19 24.40
CA ALA A 395 2.04 -23.06 23.52
C ALA A 395 1.68 -22.33 22.19
N PRO A 396 1.61 -23.03 21.04
CA PRO A 396 1.32 -22.42 19.74
C PRO A 396 0.05 -21.57 19.69
N ARG A 397 -0.97 -21.91 20.49
CA ARG A 397 -2.23 -21.14 20.55
C ARG A 397 -2.05 -19.78 21.24
N ASP A 398 -1.12 -19.67 22.18
CA ASP A 398 -0.87 -18.44 22.96
C ASP A 398 0.35 -17.66 22.45
N ASN A 399 1.23 -18.32 21.70
CA ASN A 399 2.41 -17.73 21.08
C ASN A 399 2.02 -16.89 19.86
N PRO A 400 2.19 -15.55 19.87
CA PRO A 400 1.64 -14.67 18.82
C PRO A 400 2.15 -14.99 17.41
N GLY A 401 3.44 -15.32 17.26
CA GLY A 401 4.02 -15.63 15.95
C GLY A 401 3.67 -17.05 15.48
N LEU A 402 3.71 -18.05 16.37
CA LEU A 402 3.27 -19.41 16.01
C LEU A 402 1.77 -19.43 15.63
N ARG A 403 0.95 -18.70 16.39
CA ARG A 403 -0.49 -18.55 16.14
C ARG A 403 -0.77 -17.92 14.78
N LEU A 404 -0.11 -16.81 14.46
CA LEU A 404 -0.26 -16.16 13.15
C LEU A 404 0.22 -17.06 12.02
N GLY A 405 1.37 -17.72 12.19
CA GLY A 405 1.88 -18.71 11.24
C GLY A 405 0.93 -19.90 11.03
N ALA A 406 0.27 -20.37 12.09
CA ALA A 406 -0.75 -21.43 12.03
C ALA A 406 -2.00 -21.00 11.26
N ILE A 407 -2.47 -19.76 11.48
CA ILE A 407 -3.58 -19.20 10.72
C ILE A 407 -3.23 -19.18 9.23
N LEU A 408 -2.10 -18.57 8.86
CA LEU A 408 -1.71 -18.44 7.46
C LEU A 408 -1.43 -19.80 6.84
N GLY A 409 -0.60 -20.63 7.47
CA GLY A 409 -0.24 -21.97 7.00
C GLY A 409 -1.45 -22.89 6.83
N GLY A 410 -2.31 -22.96 7.85
CA GLY A 410 -3.52 -23.80 7.81
C GLY A 410 -4.50 -23.35 6.73
N LEU A 411 -4.81 -22.06 6.67
CA LEU A 411 -5.70 -21.50 5.65
C LEU A 411 -5.11 -21.63 4.24
N GLY A 412 -3.80 -21.43 4.07
CA GLY A 412 -3.10 -21.63 2.81
C GLY A 412 -3.23 -23.06 2.27
N LEU A 413 -3.04 -24.07 3.14
CA LEU A 413 -3.26 -25.49 2.77
C LEU A 413 -4.73 -25.78 2.41
N ALA A 414 -5.67 -25.00 2.94
CA ALA A 414 -7.09 -25.08 2.61
C ALA A 414 -7.49 -24.24 1.37
N GLY A 415 -6.52 -23.73 0.61
CA GLY A 415 -6.76 -22.95 -0.62
C GLY A 415 -7.01 -21.47 -0.40
N ARG A 416 -6.77 -20.94 0.81
CA ARG A 416 -6.83 -19.50 1.12
C ARG A 416 -5.44 -18.90 1.22
N ASP A 417 -4.78 -18.79 0.09
CA ASP A 417 -3.40 -18.35 -0.04
C ASP A 417 -3.25 -16.85 -0.40
N LYS A 418 -4.36 -16.12 -0.54
CA LYS A 418 -4.37 -14.68 -0.85
C LYS A 418 -4.54 -13.85 0.42
N VAL A 419 -3.42 -13.44 1.00
CA VAL A 419 -3.37 -12.65 2.23
C VAL A 419 -3.58 -11.18 1.91
N THR A 420 -4.77 -10.66 2.16
CA THR A 420 -5.15 -9.27 1.85
C THR A 420 -4.94 -8.39 3.07
N LEU A 421 -4.02 -7.43 2.95
CA LEU A 421 -3.71 -6.52 4.04
C LEU A 421 -4.68 -5.35 4.06
N VAL A 422 -5.19 -5.03 5.24
CA VAL A 422 -5.96 -3.82 5.51
C VAL A 422 -5.25 -3.04 6.59
N VAL A 423 -4.46 -2.05 6.17
CA VAL A 423 -3.51 -1.37 7.05
C VAL A 423 -3.95 0.08 7.25
N SER A 424 -3.77 0.61 8.46
CA SER A 424 -3.97 2.05 8.70
C SER A 424 -3.09 2.89 7.75
N PRO A 425 -3.58 4.03 7.22
CA PRO A 425 -2.81 4.82 6.25
C PRO A 425 -1.39 5.20 6.72
N ALA A 426 -1.22 5.48 8.02
CA ALA A 426 0.08 5.80 8.63
C ALA A 426 1.08 4.63 8.65
N LEU A 427 0.65 3.41 8.30
CA LEU A 427 1.44 2.19 8.28
C LEU A 427 1.47 1.55 6.88
N ALA A 428 1.01 2.24 5.82
CA ALA A 428 0.79 1.64 4.49
C ALA A 428 2.03 0.88 3.94
N SER A 429 3.23 1.44 4.13
CA SER A 429 4.50 0.85 3.70
C SER A 429 4.89 -0.45 4.41
N LEU A 430 4.31 -0.75 5.58
CA LEU A 430 4.45 -2.05 6.24
C LEU A 430 4.03 -3.17 5.28
N GLY A 431 3.02 -2.93 4.45
CA GLY A 431 2.53 -3.90 3.49
C GLY A 431 3.57 -4.29 2.44
N ALA A 432 4.40 -3.36 1.96
CA ALA A 432 5.47 -3.66 1.00
C ALA A 432 6.57 -4.53 1.63
N TRP A 433 6.96 -4.24 2.87
CA TRP A 433 7.92 -5.09 3.59
C TRP A 433 7.36 -6.49 3.88
N LEU A 434 6.09 -6.58 4.32
CA LEU A 434 5.42 -7.86 4.55
C LEU A 434 5.27 -8.68 3.27
N GLU A 435 5.04 -8.02 2.13
CA GLU A 435 4.97 -8.67 0.83
C GLU A 435 6.27 -9.42 0.55
N GLN A 436 7.42 -8.76 0.66
CA GLN A 436 8.69 -9.45 0.51
C GLN A 436 8.85 -10.56 1.54
N LEU A 437 8.66 -10.26 2.82
CA LEU A 437 8.89 -11.23 3.89
C LEU A 437 8.12 -12.52 3.66
N ILE A 438 6.82 -12.43 3.35
CA ILE A 438 5.95 -13.60 3.25
C ILE A 438 6.05 -14.23 1.86
N THR A 439 5.90 -13.43 0.80
CA THR A 439 5.79 -13.95 -0.56
C THR A 439 7.13 -14.51 -1.06
N GLU A 440 8.25 -13.85 -0.78
CA GLU A 440 9.57 -14.37 -1.16
C GLU A 440 9.95 -15.61 -0.34
N SER A 441 9.60 -15.65 0.95
CA SER A 441 9.87 -16.80 1.81
C SER A 441 9.07 -18.03 1.41
N THR A 442 7.82 -17.85 0.97
CA THR A 442 6.89 -18.98 0.81
C THR A 442 6.65 -19.39 -0.63
N GLY A 443 6.88 -18.50 -1.61
CA GLY A 443 6.61 -18.70 -3.03
C GLY A 443 7.56 -19.66 -3.75
N LYS A 444 7.54 -20.94 -3.37
CA LYS A 444 8.45 -21.97 -3.89
C LYS A 444 7.81 -23.36 -3.82
N SER A 445 8.36 -24.29 -4.59
CA SER A 445 7.90 -25.68 -4.64
C SER A 445 6.39 -25.80 -4.94
N GLY A 446 5.85 -24.89 -5.76
CA GLY A 446 4.43 -24.87 -6.13
C GLY A 446 3.48 -24.42 -5.01
N LYS A 447 4.02 -23.90 -3.90
CA LYS A 447 3.30 -23.39 -2.73
C LYS A 447 3.65 -21.91 -2.51
N GLY A 448 2.89 -21.24 -1.64
CA GLY A 448 3.21 -19.89 -1.17
C GLY A 448 2.02 -18.97 -1.11
N PHE A 449 2.20 -17.82 -0.47
CA PHE A 449 1.15 -16.82 -0.30
C PHE A 449 1.31 -15.67 -1.27
N VAL A 450 0.19 -15.25 -1.86
CA VAL A 450 0.09 -13.95 -2.53
C VAL A 450 -0.29 -12.93 -1.47
N LEU A 451 0.61 -12.00 -1.18
CA LEU A 451 0.26 -10.87 -0.35
C LEU A 451 -0.37 -9.78 -1.23
N VAL A 452 -1.60 -9.40 -0.90
CA VAL A 452 -2.35 -8.37 -1.61
C VAL A 452 -2.30 -7.09 -0.79
N ASN A 453 -1.38 -6.21 -1.17
CA ASN A 453 -1.18 -4.91 -0.54
C ASN A 453 -1.89 -3.79 -1.33
N GLU A 454 -2.30 -2.73 -0.61
CA GLU A 454 -2.89 -1.49 -1.15
C GLU A 454 -4.07 -1.69 -2.10
N GLU A 455 -4.79 -2.81 -2.02
CA GLU A 455 -5.99 -3.05 -2.82
C GLU A 455 -7.14 -2.19 -2.23
N PRO A 456 -7.71 -1.22 -2.99
CA PRO A 456 -8.84 -0.44 -2.49
C PRO A 456 -10.01 -1.37 -2.17
N LEU A 457 -10.54 -1.36 -0.96
CA LEU A 457 -11.53 -2.36 -0.54
C LEU A 457 -12.89 -2.18 -1.24
N GLY A 458 -13.48 -3.29 -1.68
CA GLY A 458 -14.83 -3.38 -2.23
C GLY A 458 -15.82 -4.03 -1.26
N PRO A 459 -17.08 -4.21 -1.66
CA PRO A 459 -18.05 -4.96 -0.86
C PRO A 459 -17.75 -6.48 -0.91
N PRO A 460 -18.18 -7.29 0.06
CA PRO A 460 -17.74 -8.69 0.19
C PRO A 460 -17.91 -9.56 -1.07
N GLU A 461 -18.95 -9.33 -1.86
CA GLU A 461 -19.28 -10.07 -3.08
C GLU A 461 -18.23 -9.97 -4.20
N VAL A 462 -17.32 -9.01 -4.17
CA VAL A 462 -16.26 -8.88 -5.19
C VAL A 462 -15.04 -9.76 -4.90
N TYR A 463 -15.01 -10.48 -3.78
CA TYR A 463 -13.86 -11.26 -3.35
C TYR A 463 -14.04 -12.76 -3.56
N GLY A 464 -12.99 -13.42 -4.06
CA GLY A 464 -12.89 -14.87 -4.10
C GLY A 464 -12.85 -15.53 -2.72
N ALA A 465 -13.21 -16.81 -2.67
CA ALA A 465 -13.15 -17.63 -1.45
C ALA A 465 -11.72 -18.01 -1.03
N ASP A 466 -10.71 -17.62 -1.80
CA ASP A 466 -9.27 -17.81 -1.57
C ASP A 466 -8.64 -16.71 -0.69
N ARG A 467 -9.43 -15.69 -0.29
CA ARG A 467 -8.98 -14.59 0.55
C ARG A 467 -8.91 -14.97 2.04
N VAL A 468 -7.89 -14.42 2.71
CA VAL A 468 -7.84 -14.15 4.15
C VAL A 468 -7.48 -12.68 4.34
N PHE A 469 -8.19 -11.97 5.23
CA PHE A 469 -7.93 -10.55 5.47
C PHE A 469 -7.18 -10.36 6.77
N VAL A 470 -6.14 -9.53 6.75
CA VAL A 470 -5.36 -9.19 7.94
C VAL A 470 -5.40 -7.68 8.16
N GLY A 471 -6.12 -7.27 9.19
CA GLY A 471 -6.21 -5.90 9.65
C GLY A 471 -5.03 -5.53 10.54
N ILE A 472 -4.26 -4.51 10.19
CA ILE A 472 -3.19 -3.94 11.02
C ILE A 472 -3.54 -2.48 11.31
N THR A 473 -3.96 -2.21 12.54
CA THR A 473 -4.54 -0.91 12.92
C THR A 473 -3.67 -0.14 13.90
N LEU A 474 -3.54 1.17 13.72
CA LEU A 474 -2.91 2.08 14.68
C LEU A 474 -4.00 2.86 15.42
N GLY A 475 -4.06 2.78 16.75
CA GLY A 475 -5.04 3.53 17.54
C GLY A 475 -6.51 3.16 17.28
N GLY A 476 -6.78 1.93 16.82
CA GLY A 476 -8.13 1.36 16.68
C GLY A 476 -8.78 1.49 15.29
N ALA A 477 -8.50 2.55 14.53
CA ALA A 477 -8.93 2.77 13.14
C ALA A 477 -10.38 2.27 12.81
N PRO A 478 -11.44 3.00 13.23
CA PRO A 478 -12.83 2.50 13.16
C PRO A 478 -13.31 2.18 11.74
N ASP A 479 -12.85 2.90 10.72
CA ASP A 479 -13.23 2.63 9.33
C ASP A 479 -12.66 1.30 8.81
N VAL A 480 -11.44 0.96 9.25
CA VAL A 480 -10.81 -0.32 8.96
C VAL A 480 -11.59 -1.44 9.66
N GLU A 481 -11.91 -1.27 10.95
CA GLU A 481 -12.67 -2.26 11.72
C GLU A 481 -14.07 -2.48 11.14
N ALA A 482 -14.78 -1.41 10.77
CA ALA A 482 -16.10 -1.51 10.14
C ALA A 482 -16.05 -2.29 8.83
N THR A 483 -15.00 -2.12 8.04
CA THR A 483 -14.83 -2.85 6.77
C THR A 483 -14.48 -4.31 7.00
N LEU A 484 -13.57 -4.61 7.92
CA LEU A 484 -13.24 -5.98 8.33
C LEU A 484 -14.45 -6.72 8.89
N GLY A 485 -15.30 -6.05 9.67
CA GLY A 485 -16.55 -6.62 10.19
C GLY A 485 -17.52 -7.05 9.09
N ARG A 486 -17.64 -6.27 8.00
CA ARG A 486 -18.48 -6.68 6.84
C ARG A 486 -17.93 -7.92 6.13
N LEU A 487 -16.61 -8.01 5.98
CA LEU A 487 -15.95 -9.16 5.34
C LEU A 487 -16.09 -10.42 6.20
N GLU A 488 -15.94 -10.28 7.51
CA GLU A 488 -16.14 -11.37 8.47
C GLU A 488 -17.59 -11.85 8.49
N ALA A 489 -18.56 -10.94 8.50
CA ALA A 489 -19.98 -11.27 8.43
C ALA A 489 -20.35 -12.00 7.13
N ALA A 490 -19.61 -11.76 6.05
CA ALA A 490 -19.73 -12.49 4.79
C ALA A 490 -18.98 -13.84 4.77
N GLY A 491 -18.32 -14.23 5.86
CA GLY A 491 -17.67 -15.53 6.03
C GLY A 491 -16.20 -15.57 5.60
N HIS A 492 -15.57 -14.43 5.30
CA HIS A 492 -14.13 -14.40 5.09
C HIS A 492 -13.37 -14.52 6.42
N PRO A 493 -12.28 -15.31 6.49
CA PRO A 493 -11.40 -15.30 7.66
C PRO A 493 -10.74 -13.93 7.82
N VAL A 494 -10.83 -13.38 9.03
CA VAL A 494 -10.27 -12.07 9.39
C VAL A 494 -9.33 -12.22 10.59
N VAL A 495 -8.12 -11.67 10.45
CA VAL A 495 -7.14 -11.54 11.54
C VAL A 495 -7.02 -10.06 11.91
N ARG A 496 -7.00 -9.74 13.21
CA ARG A 496 -6.92 -8.37 13.71
C ARG A 496 -5.68 -8.19 14.56
N LEU A 497 -4.77 -7.33 14.11
CA LEU A 497 -3.57 -6.90 14.82
C LEU A 497 -3.72 -5.42 15.15
N ARG A 498 -3.58 -5.07 16.44
CA ARG A 498 -3.76 -3.70 16.93
C ARG A 498 -2.43 -3.21 17.49
N MET A 499 -2.02 -2.04 17.01
CA MET A 499 -0.87 -1.30 17.48
C MET A 499 -1.35 -0.09 18.30
N GLY A 500 -0.87 0.01 19.54
CA GLY A 500 -1.13 1.14 20.43
C GLY A 500 -0.37 2.40 20.02
N ASP A 501 0.88 2.22 19.59
CA ASP A 501 1.76 3.29 19.11
C ASP A 501 2.62 2.81 17.92
N ARG A 502 3.35 3.73 17.28
CA ARG A 502 4.19 3.41 16.12
C ARG A 502 5.43 2.59 16.48
N LEU A 503 5.95 2.65 17.72
CA LEU A 503 7.11 1.88 18.16
C LEU A 503 6.80 0.39 18.34
N GLU A 504 5.52 0.03 18.52
CA GLU A 504 5.08 -1.36 18.43
C GLU A 504 5.36 -2.00 17.06
N LEU A 505 5.78 -1.23 16.06
CA LEU A 505 6.31 -1.76 14.80
C LEU A 505 7.47 -2.73 15.04
N GLY A 506 8.32 -2.47 16.05
CA GLY A 506 9.39 -3.41 16.42
C GLY A 506 8.84 -4.78 16.87
N ALA A 507 7.70 -4.79 17.55
CA ALA A 507 7.01 -6.02 17.93
C ALA A 507 6.41 -6.73 16.71
N GLU A 508 5.76 -6.00 15.81
CA GLU A 508 5.19 -6.59 14.59
C GLU A 508 6.26 -7.17 13.67
N ILE A 509 7.41 -6.50 13.50
CA ILE A 509 8.53 -7.04 12.70
C ILE A 509 8.89 -8.46 13.17
N PHE A 510 9.15 -8.64 14.47
CA PHE A 510 9.51 -9.95 15.01
C PHE A 510 8.36 -10.96 14.90
N ARG A 511 7.11 -10.54 15.20
CA ARG A 511 5.93 -11.43 15.10
C ARG A 511 5.79 -11.99 13.69
N TRP A 512 5.92 -11.14 12.67
CA TRP A 512 5.77 -11.54 11.27
C TRP A 512 6.94 -12.39 10.78
N GLU A 513 8.18 -12.10 11.19
CA GLU A 513 9.33 -12.96 10.90
C GLU A 513 9.10 -14.39 11.44
N LEU A 514 8.67 -14.51 12.70
CA LEU A 514 8.34 -15.80 13.30
C LEU A 514 7.14 -16.48 12.62
N ALA A 515 6.10 -15.73 12.29
CA ALA A 515 4.92 -16.24 11.62
C ALA A 515 5.24 -16.79 10.23
N THR A 516 6.09 -16.11 9.46
CA THR A 516 6.55 -16.56 8.15
C THR A 516 7.37 -17.83 8.26
N ALA A 517 8.31 -17.91 9.21
CA ALA A 517 9.09 -19.13 9.44
C ALA A 517 8.17 -20.31 9.83
N THR A 518 7.19 -20.06 10.68
CA THR A 518 6.18 -21.04 11.12
C THR A 518 5.28 -21.51 9.96
N ALA A 519 4.82 -20.59 9.12
CA ALA A 519 4.05 -20.94 7.94
C ALA A 519 4.87 -21.82 6.98
N GLY A 520 6.17 -21.57 6.86
CA GLY A 520 7.11 -22.45 6.14
C GLY A 520 7.14 -23.88 6.69
N THR A 521 7.10 -24.07 8.01
CA THR A 521 7.02 -25.40 8.66
C THR A 521 5.72 -26.12 8.30
N ILE A 522 4.59 -25.42 8.27
CA ILE A 522 3.27 -26.00 7.94
C ILE A 522 3.19 -26.34 6.45
N LEU A 523 3.71 -25.46 5.60
CA LEU A 523 3.79 -25.66 4.16
C LEU A 523 4.87 -26.66 3.74
N GLU A 524 5.74 -27.09 4.65
CA GLU A 524 6.87 -27.99 4.37
C GLU A 524 7.78 -27.45 3.26
N ILE A 525 8.24 -26.22 3.47
CA ILE A 525 9.17 -25.52 2.58
C ILE A 525 10.28 -24.87 3.41
N ASN A 526 11.42 -24.60 2.78
CA ASN A 526 12.48 -23.76 3.33
C ASN A 526 12.09 -22.27 3.19
N PRO A 527 11.80 -21.52 4.28
CA PRO A 527 11.42 -20.11 4.15
C PRO A 527 12.61 -19.18 3.89
N PHE A 528 13.86 -19.67 3.97
CA PHE A 528 15.06 -18.82 4.06
C PHE A 528 15.89 -18.73 2.77
N ASP A 529 15.57 -19.51 1.75
CA ASP A 529 16.21 -19.49 0.43
C ASP A 529 15.37 -18.74 -0.64
N GLU A 530 15.92 -18.57 -1.84
CA GLU A 530 15.33 -17.80 -2.96
C GLU A 530 15.84 -18.28 -4.34
N PRO A 531 15.58 -19.53 -4.73
CA PRO A 531 16.24 -20.16 -5.87
C PRO A 531 15.96 -19.45 -7.21
N ASN A 532 14.78 -18.83 -7.39
CA ASN A 532 14.35 -18.27 -8.67
C ASN A 532 14.79 -16.81 -8.89
N VAL A 533 15.31 -16.12 -7.88
CA VAL A 533 15.82 -14.74 -8.01
C VAL A 533 17.05 -14.68 -8.92
N SER A 534 17.88 -15.74 -8.91
CA SER A 534 19.08 -15.83 -9.75
C SER A 534 18.76 -15.88 -11.26
N GLN A 535 17.62 -16.47 -11.64
CA GLN A 535 17.19 -16.62 -13.03
C GLN A 535 16.89 -15.26 -13.68
N ALA A 536 16.18 -14.38 -12.98
CA ALA A 536 15.87 -13.03 -13.46
C ALA A 536 17.14 -12.20 -13.69
N LYS A 537 18.12 -12.34 -12.79
CA LYS A 537 19.43 -11.68 -12.89
C LYS A 537 20.19 -12.17 -14.13
N ALA A 538 20.22 -13.48 -14.36
CA ALA A 538 20.86 -14.06 -15.54
C ALA A 538 20.20 -13.58 -16.85
N ALA A 539 18.86 -13.58 -16.92
CA ALA A 539 18.11 -13.11 -18.08
C ALA A 539 18.33 -11.62 -18.36
N THR A 540 18.39 -10.79 -17.32
CA THR A 540 18.74 -9.36 -17.44
C THR A 540 20.14 -9.19 -18.01
N GLN A 541 21.13 -9.93 -17.50
CA GLN A 541 22.50 -9.87 -18.02
C GLN A 541 22.61 -10.35 -19.47
N ALA A 542 21.84 -11.36 -19.87
CA ALA A 542 21.77 -11.81 -21.26
C ALA A 542 21.19 -10.71 -22.18
N ALA A 543 20.12 -10.04 -21.76
CA ALA A 543 19.53 -8.92 -22.51
C ALA A 543 20.53 -7.75 -22.66
N LEU A 544 21.24 -7.39 -21.59
CA LEU A 544 22.30 -6.37 -21.63
C LEU A 544 23.49 -6.80 -22.49
N GLY A 545 23.83 -8.09 -22.51
CA GLY A 545 24.84 -8.67 -23.41
C GLY A 545 24.48 -8.44 -24.87
N SER A 546 23.24 -8.77 -25.24
CA SER A 546 22.71 -8.53 -26.60
C SER A 546 22.76 -7.04 -26.98
N PHE A 547 22.41 -6.15 -26.04
CA PHE A 547 22.53 -4.70 -26.26
C PHE A 547 23.97 -4.24 -26.48
N ARG A 548 24.93 -4.79 -25.72
CA ARG A 548 26.36 -4.44 -25.87
C ARG A 548 26.94 -4.86 -27.22
N GLU A 549 26.44 -5.96 -27.79
CA GLU A 549 26.89 -6.50 -29.08
C GLU A 549 26.22 -5.81 -30.28
N SER A 550 24.91 -5.55 -30.18
CA SER A 550 24.08 -5.13 -31.32
C SER A 550 23.51 -3.71 -31.23
N GLY A 551 23.59 -3.08 -30.06
CA GLY A 551 22.92 -1.81 -29.75
C GLY A 551 21.40 -1.92 -29.59
N ARG A 552 20.84 -3.14 -29.52
CA ARG A 552 19.40 -3.38 -29.41
C ARG A 552 19.09 -4.40 -28.32
N LEU A 553 17.98 -4.21 -27.61
CA LEU A 553 17.45 -5.19 -26.68
C LEU A 553 16.60 -6.25 -27.42
N PRO A 554 16.36 -7.42 -26.81
CA PRO A 554 15.45 -8.43 -27.38
C PRO A 554 14.05 -7.86 -27.64
N ASP A 555 13.47 -8.17 -28.79
CA ASP A 555 12.12 -7.78 -29.14
C ASP A 555 11.13 -8.92 -28.88
N TRP A 556 9.92 -8.57 -28.42
CA TRP A 556 8.85 -9.52 -28.14
C TRP A 556 7.52 -8.96 -28.65
N PRO A 557 6.67 -9.81 -29.25
CA PRO A 557 5.37 -9.38 -29.73
C PRO A 557 4.52 -8.86 -28.56
N ALA A 558 3.90 -7.69 -28.77
CA ALA A 558 3.02 -7.07 -27.80
C ALA A 558 1.64 -7.72 -27.79
N GLU A 559 1.09 -7.95 -26.60
CA GLU A 559 -0.29 -8.35 -26.38
C GLU A 559 -1.24 -7.14 -26.31
N THR A 560 -2.49 -7.37 -26.69
CA THR A 560 -3.53 -6.34 -26.75
C THR A 560 -4.51 -6.41 -25.57
N ALA A 561 -5.39 -5.42 -25.46
CA ALA A 561 -6.52 -5.46 -24.51
C ALA A 561 -7.43 -6.69 -24.73
N GLU A 562 -7.61 -7.13 -25.98
CA GLU A 562 -8.40 -8.32 -26.31
C GLU A 562 -7.72 -9.61 -25.85
N ASP A 563 -6.39 -9.68 -25.94
CA ASP A 563 -5.61 -10.83 -25.44
C ASP A 563 -5.70 -10.93 -23.92
N LEU A 564 -5.64 -9.78 -23.23
CA LEU A 564 -5.86 -9.71 -21.79
C LEU A 564 -7.28 -10.16 -21.42
N ALA A 565 -8.31 -9.62 -22.07
CA ALA A 565 -9.71 -10.00 -21.84
C ALA A 565 -9.92 -11.51 -22.04
N ARG A 566 -9.37 -12.07 -23.14
CA ARG A 566 -9.45 -13.52 -23.44
C ARG A 566 -8.72 -14.37 -22.41
N THR A 567 -7.60 -13.87 -21.87
CA THR A 567 -6.85 -14.55 -20.81
C THR A 567 -7.62 -14.55 -19.51
N LEU A 568 -8.21 -13.42 -19.14
CA LEU A 568 -9.04 -13.28 -17.93
C LEU A 568 -10.31 -14.12 -18.01
N ALA A 569 -10.97 -14.19 -19.18
CA ALA A 569 -12.14 -15.05 -19.40
C ALA A 569 -11.84 -16.55 -19.22
N ARG A 570 -10.57 -16.95 -19.29
CA ARG A 570 -10.09 -18.34 -19.08
C ARG A 570 -9.49 -18.56 -17.69
N ALA A 571 -9.47 -17.53 -16.85
CA ALA A 571 -8.96 -17.64 -15.50
C ALA A 571 -9.83 -18.57 -14.64
N LYS A 572 -9.22 -19.20 -13.65
CA LYS A 572 -9.84 -20.15 -12.74
C LYS A 572 -9.83 -19.59 -11.33
N ALA A 573 -10.72 -20.12 -10.47
CA ALA A 573 -10.67 -19.82 -9.04
C ALA A 573 -9.27 -20.13 -8.47
N GLY A 574 -8.74 -19.21 -7.65
CA GLY A 574 -7.38 -19.27 -7.09
C GLY A 574 -6.29 -18.66 -7.96
N ASP A 575 -6.59 -18.33 -9.23
CA ASP A 575 -5.72 -17.48 -10.04
C ASP A 575 -5.63 -16.06 -9.46
N TYR A 576 -4.58 -15.34 -9.81
CA TYR A 576 -4.45 -13.93 -9.48
C TYR A 576 -3.77 -13.16 -10.62
N VAL A 577 -4.06 -11.87 -10.70
CA VAL A 577 -3.51 -10.97 -11.71
C VAL A 577 -2.41 -10.12 -11.08
N ALA A 578 -1.20 -10.22 -11.60
CA ALA A 578 -0.07 -9.40 -11.18
C ALA A 578 0.18 -8.30 -12.23
N LEU A 579 -0.07 -7.04 -11.86
CA LEU A 579 0.22 -5.88 -12.69
C LEU A 579 1.65 -5.41 -12.39
N LEU A 580 2.56 -5.69 -13.31
CA LEU A 580 4.00 -5.52 -13.16
C LEU A 580 4.46 -4.33 -14.01
N ALA A 581 4.84 -3.22 -13.36
CA ALA A 581 4.93 -1.92 -14.00
C ALA A 581 6.38 -1.40 -14.08
N TYR A 582 7.01 -1.48 -15.26
CA TYR A 582 8.29 -0.85 -15.60
C TYR A 582 8.08 0.52 -16.25
N VAL A 583 7.42 1.39 -15.50
CA VAL A 583 7.08 2.76 -15.91
C VAL A 583 7.41 3.72 -14.78
N THR A 584 7.56 5.01 -15.09
CA THR A 584 7.86 6.00 -14.05
C THR A 584 6.73 6.07 -13.02
N PRO A 585 7.03 5.84 -11.72
CA PRO A 585 6.05 5.94 -10.67
C PRO A 585 5.68 7.40 -10.45
N THR A 586 4.40 7.72 -10.67
CA THR A 586 3.80 9.02 -10.38
C THR A 586 2.42 8.78 -9.74
N PRO A 587 1.87 9.77 -9.01
CA PRO A 587 0.53 9.64 -8.44
C PRO A 587 -0.53 9.25 -9.48
N ASP A 588 -0.46 9.81 -10.69
CA ASP A 588 -1.40 9.51 -11.78
C ASP A 588 -1.25 8.09 -12.32
N THR A 589 0.00 7.64 -12.50
CA THR A 589 0.29 6.26 -12.94
C THR A 589 -0.17 5.26 -11.88
N THR A 590 0.11 5.52 -10.59
CA THR A 590 -0.36 4.68 -9.49
C THR A 590 -1.89 4.65 -9.44
N ALA A 591 -2.55 5.80 -9.54
CA ALA A 591 -4.01 5.86 -9.57
C ALA A 591 -4.61 5.09 -10.76
N ALA A 592 -3.98 5.14 -11.94
CA ALA A 592 -4.41 4.37 -13.10
C ALA A 592 -4.28 2.86 -12.89
N LEU A 593 -3.15 2.40 -12.33
CA LEU A 593 -2.94 0.98 -11.97
C LEU A 593 -3.95 0.50 -10.92
N GLN A 594 -4.22 1.33 -9.90
CA GLN A 594 -5.22 1.01 -8.86
C GLN A 594 -6.65 0.94 -9.44
N ARG A 595 -7.01 1.81 -10.39
CA ARG A 595 -8.31 1.69 -11.10
C ARG A 595 -8.38 0.41 -11.93
N LEU A 596 -7.32 0.07 -12.67
CA LEU A 596 -7.28 -1.14 -13.49
C LEU A 596 -7.42 -2.41 -12.64
N ARG A 597 -6.69 -2.49 -11.52
CA ARG A 597 -6.77 -3.67 -10.64
C ARG A 597 -8.17 -3.83 -10.04
N VAL A 598 -8.83 -2.74 -9.64
CA VAL A 598 -10.19 -2.77 -9.07
C VAL A 598 -11.17 -3.25 -10.12
N LEU A 599 -11.09 -2.73 -11.35
CA LEU A 599 -11.91 -3.20 -12.46
C LEU A 599 -11.75 -4.71 -12.69
N ILE A 600 -10.51 -5.20 -12.73
CA ILE A 600 -10.23 -6.62 -12.94
C ILE A 600 -10.81 -7.46 -11.79
N ARG A 601 -10.57 -7.06 -10.54
CA ARG A 601 -11.13 -7.76 -9.37
C ARG A 601 -12.64 -7.80 -9.42
N ASP A 602 -13.30 -6.66 -9.63
CA ASP A 602 -14.76 -6.58 -9.57
C ASP A 602 -15.42 -7.41 -10.68
N CYS A 603 -14.79 -7.51 -11.86
CA CYS A 603 -15.30 -8.34 -12.96
C CYS A 603 -14.98 -9.83 -12.84
N THR A 604 -13.91 -10.21 -12.13
CA THR A 604 -13.38 -11.60 -12.17
C THR A 604 -13.31 -12.29 -10.82
N HIS A 605 -13.50 -11.54 -9.72
CA HIS A 605 -13.31 -11.93 -8.33
C HIS A 605 -11.87 -12.37 -7.97
N LEU A 606 -10.92 -12.28 -8.91
CA LEU A 606 -9.53 -12.69 -8.70
C LEU A 606 -8.80 -11.71 -7.80
N ALA A 607 -7.80 -12.23 -7.08
CA ALA A 607 -6.82 -11.37 -6.44
C ALA A 607 -6.03 -10.56 -7.46
N THR A 608 -5.76 -9.30 -7.14
CA THR A 608 -4.93 -8.44 -7.98
C THR A 608 -3.77 -7.89 -7.17
N THR A 609 -2.57 -7.79 -7.75
CA THR A 609 -1.41 -7.12 -7.15
C THR A 609 -0.86 -6.07 -8.11
N VAL A 610 -0.20 -5.06 -7.58
CA VAL A 610 0.49 -4.02 -8.35
C VAL A 610 1.91 -3.90 -7.81
N GLY A 611 2.90 -4.02 -8.68
CA GLY A 611 4.31 -3.87 -8.30
C GLY A 611 5.08 -3.05 -9.33
N TYR A 612 5.84 -2.07 -8.87
CA TYR A 612 6.78 -1.34 -9.73
C TYR A 612 8.07 -2.13 -9.92
N GLY A 613 8.51 -2.27 -11.16
CA GLY A 613 9.79 -2.88 -11.52
C GLY A 613 10.94 -1.88 -11.36
N PRO A 614 12.16 -2.35 -11.02
CA PRO A 614 12.54 -3.73 -10.73
C PRO A 614 12.30 -4.16 -9.28
N ARG A 615 11.77 -3.29 -8.40
CA ARG A 615 11.60 -3.56 -6.95
C ARG A 615 10.96 -4.93 -6.69
N TYR A 616 9.83 -5.22 -7.35
CA TYR A 616 9.09 -6.47 -7.10
C TYR A 616 9.87 -7.75 -7.47
N LEU A 617 10.92 -7.65 -8.32
CA LEU A 617 11.78 -8.81 -8.62
C LEU A 617 12.49 -9.33 -7.38
N HIS A 618 12.68 -8.46 -6.39
CA HIS A 618 13.28 -8.76 -5.08
C HIS A 618 12.22 -8.90 -3.97
N SER A 619 10.92 -8.98 -4.31
CA SER A 619 9.83 -9.30 -3.37
C SER A 619 8.97 -10.46 -3.88
N THR A 620 8.15 -10.24 -4.90
CA THR A 620 7.18 -11.22 -5.43
C THR A 620 7.73 -12.06 -6.57
N GLY A 621 8.86 -11.69 -7.18
CA GLY A 621 9.45 -12.40 -8.32
C GLY A 621 9.69 -13.89 -8.06
N GLN A 622 10.08 -14.25 -6.83
CA GLN A 622 10.21 -15.64 -6.38
C GLN A 622 8.87 -16.38 -6.46
N LEU A 623 7.77 -15.81 -5.97
CA LEU A 623 6.44 -16.43 -6.04
C LEU A 623 5.93 -16.56 -7.47
N HIS A 624 6.08 -15.53 -8.30
CA HIS A 624 5.57 -15.58 -9.68
C HIS A 624 6.19 -16.74 -10.47
N LYS A 625 7.41 -17.16 -10.10
CA LYS A 625 8.18 -18.22 -10.78
C LYS A 625 8.13 -19.55 -10.04
N GLY A 626 8.43 -19.57 -8.75
CA GLY A 626 8.53 -20.79 -7.94
C GLY A 626 7.24 -21.20 -7.22
N GLY A 627 6.26 -20.30 -7.10
CA GLY A 627 4.99 -20.56 -6.43
C GLY A 627 4.00 -21.39 -7.26
N PRO A 628 2.72 -21.43 -6.84
CA PRO A 628 1.67 -22.11 -7.61
C PRO A 628 1.56 -21.52 -9.03
N PRO A 629 1.17 -22.31 -10.06
CA PRO A 629 1.00 -21.85 -11.44
C PRO A 629 -0.26 -20.98 -11.66
N THR A 630 -0.58 -20.15 -10.68
CA THR A 630 -1.77 -19.29 -10.62
C THR A 630 -1.59 -17.83 -11.10
N PRO A 631 -0.39 -17.26 -11.35
CA PRO A 631 -0.31 -15.89 -11.83
C PRO A 631 -0.76 -15.75 -13.29
N ILE A 632 -1.48 -14.67 -13.55
CA ILE A 632 -1.62 -13.99 -14.83
C ILE A 632 -0.81 -12.69 -14.70
N ALA A 633 0.40 -12.69 -15.24
CA ALA A 633 1.30 -11.55 -15.16
C ALA A 633 1.07 -10.62 -16.36
N VAL A 634 0.83 -9.34 -16.09
CA VAL A 634 0.71 -8.30 -17.11
C VAL A 634 1.88 -7.33 -16.91
N ILE A 635 2.82 -7.36 -17.85
CA ILE A 635 4.02 -6.52 -17.78
C ILE A 635 3.81 -5.28 -18.62
N PHE A 636 3.71 -4.14 -17.95
CA PHE A 636 3.70 -2.83 -18.58
C PHE A 636 5.12 -2.29 -18.66
N ALA A 637 5.51 -1.79 -19.83
CA ALA A 637 6.78 -1.09 -20.00
C ALA A 637 6.58 0.14 -20.86
N ALA A 638 7.26 1.23 -20.54
CA ALA A 638 7.24 2.44 -21.35
C ALA A 638 8.66 2.94 -21.58
N GLU A 639 8.88 3.59 -22.71
CA GLU A 639 10.12 4.32 -22.95
C GLU A 639 10.22 5.52 -22.02
N ASP A 640 11.44 5.82 -21.58
CA ASP A 640 11.73 6.95 -20.71
C ASP A 640 11.95 8.22 -21.50
N ALA A 641 11.63 9.37 -20.89
CA ALA A 641 11.90 10.70 -21.43
C ALA A 641 13.40 11.05 -21.35
N GLY A 642 14.23 10.29 -22.08
CA GLY A 642 15.68 10.40 -22.14
C GLY A 642 16.41 9.48 -21.16
N ASP A 643 17.27 8.63 -21.70
CA ASP A 643 18.06 7.69 -20.89
C ASP A 643 19.04 8.45 -19.98
N LEU A 644 19.11 8.04 -18.71
CA LEU A 644 20.03 8.60 -17.72
C LEU A 644 21.31 7.75 -17.72
N PRO A 645 22.50 8.32 -18.02
CA PRO A 645 23.72 7.52 -18.12
C PRO A 645 24.11 6.88 -16.78
N ILE A 646 24.64 5.66 -16.86
CA ILE A 646 25.32 4.99 -15.74
C ILE A 646 26.83 5.16 -15.94
N PRO A 647 27.54 5.89 -15.08
CA PRO A 647 28.98 6.09 -15.24
C PRO A 647 29.74 4.76 -15.34
N GLY A 648 30.58 4.63 -16.37
CA GLY A 648 31.36 3.41 -16.64
C GLY A 648 30.64 2.31 -17.41
N GLU A 649 29.35 2.47 -17.74
CA GLU A 649 28.60 1.52 -18.57
C GLU A 649 28.31 2.08 -19.97
N ARG A 650 28.07 1.18 -20.94
CA ARG A 650 27.68 1.53 -22.32
C ARG A 650 26.18 1.78 -22.49
N HIS A 651 25.40 1.62 -21.43
CA HIS A 651 23.95 1.75 -21.40
C HIS A 651 23.54 2.64 -20.22
N GLY A 652 22.37 3.27 -20.32
CA GLY A 652 21.80 4.03 -19.22
C GLY A 652 20.76 3.25 -18.42
N PHE A 653 20.15 3.94 -17.46
CA PHE A 653 19.15 3.41 -16.54
C PHE A 653 17.86 2.95 -17.24
N GLY A 654 17.40 3.65 -18.29
CA GLY A 654 16.22 3.26 -19.06
C GLY A 654 16.47 1.97 -19.84
N THR A 655 17.66 1.83 -20.42
CA THR A 655 18.08 0.57 -21.06
C THR A 655 18.17 -0.57 -20.03
N LEU A 656 18.71 -0.31 -18.83
CA LEU A 656 18.75 -1.28 -17.73
C LEU A 656 17.35 -1.69 -17.27
N LYS A 657 16.44 -0.74 -17.05
CA LYS A 657 15.04 -0.98 -16.68
C LYS A 657 14.34 -1.86 -17.71
N MET A 658 14.48 -1.54 -19.01
CA MET A 658 13.88 -2.32 -20.09
C MET A 658 14.49 -3.73 -20.17
N ALA A 659 15.82 -3.87 -20.00
CA ALA A 659 16.46 -5.18 -19.94
C ALA A 659 15.94 -6.03 -18.77
N GLN A 660 15.65 -5.42 -17.62
CA GLN A 660 15.02 -6.10 -16.47
C GLN A 660 13.59 -6.54 -16.79
N ALA A 661 12.80 -5.70 -17.46
CA ALA A 661 11.42 -6.04 -17.87
C ALA A 661 11.39 -7.24 -18.82
N LEU A 662 12.26 -7.23 -19.84
CA LEU A 662 12.39 -8.31 -20.82
C LEU A 662 12.96 -9.58 -20.20
N GLY A 663 13.93 -9.44 -19.28
CA GLY A 663 14.47 -10.57 -18.52
C GLY A 663 13.39 -11.22 -17.65
N ASP A 664 12.53 -10.44 -17.02
CA ASP A 664 11.42 -10.96 -16.24
C ASP A 664 10.40 -11.71 -17.12
N LEU A 665 9.97 -11.09 -18.22
CA LEU A 665 9.10 -11.71 -19.22
C LEU A 665 9.62 -13.06 -19.69
N ALA A 666 10.91 -13.12 -20.06
CA ALA A 666 11.55 -14.34 -20.54
C ALA A 666 11.48 -15.45 -19.48
N THR A 667 11.85 -15.15 -18.24
CA THR A 667 11.85 -16.14 -17.15
C THR A 667 10.43 -16.58 -16.74
N LEU A 668 9.44 -15.69 -16.81
CA LEU A 668 8.05 -16.06 -16.56
C LEU A 668 7.51 -17.01 -17.64
N ARG A 669 7.82 -16.74 -18.91
CA ARG A 669 7.43 -17.63 -20.03
C ARG A 669 8.18 -18.96 -19.99
N GLU A 670 9.46 -18.97 -19.62
CA GLU A 670 10.24 -20.20 -19.38
C GLU A 670 9.65 -21.05 -18.24
N ALA A 671 9.16 -20.40 -17.17
CA ALA A 671 8.41 -21.05 -16.09
C ALA A 671 6.95 -21.39 -16.46
N HIS A 672 6.59 -21.31 -17.75
CA HIS A 672 5.26 -21.58 -18.29
C HIS A 672 4.13 -20.79 -17.60
N ARG A 673 4.41 -19.55 -17.20
CA ARG A 673 3.41 -18.64 -16.66
C ARG A 673 2.65 -17.92 -17.78
N ARG A 674 1.40 -17.53 -17.48
CA ARG A 674 0.60 -16.67 -18.36
C ARG A 674 1.12 -15.25 -18.23
N ALA A 675 2.13 -14.90 -19.02
CA ALA A 675 2.78 -13.60 -19.00
C ALA A 675 2.51 -12.83 -20.30
N LEU A 676 1.82 -11.71 -20.18
CA LEU A 676 1.48 -10.78 -21.25
C LEU A 676 2.46 -9.61 -21.24
N TRP A 677 3.02 -9.30 -22.40
CA TRP A 677 3.89 -8.16 -22.66
C TRP A 677 3.07 -7.01 -23.26
N MET A 678 2.85 -5.96 -22.49
CA MET A 678 2.02 -4.82 -22.90
C MET A 678 2.84 -3.53 -22.87
N PRO A 679 3.72 -3.30 -23.86
CA PRO A 679 4.43 -2.03 -23.98
C PRO A 679 3.42 -0.90 -24.21
N LEU A 680 3.62 0.21 -23.52
CA LEU A 680 2.72 1.37 -23.53
C LEU A 680 3.24 2.42 -24.51
N ALA A 681 2.36 2.89 -25.39
CA ALA A 681 2.62 4.05 -26.23
C ALA A 681 2.14 5.32 -25.52
N GLY A 682 3.03 6.32 -25.39
CA GLY A 682 2.71 7.60 -24.76
C GLY A 682 2.72 7.58 -23.23
N PRO A 683 2.06 8.56 -22.57
CA PRO A 683 2.05 8.69 -21.12
C PRO A 683 1.45 7.45 -20.43
N PRO A 684 2.18 6.80 -19.49
CA PRO A 684 1.72 5.55 -18.88
C PRO A 684 0.34 5.61 -18.24
N ALA A 685 0.02 6.68 -17.52
CA ALA A 685 -1.27 6.84 -16.85
C ALA A 685 -2.46 6.86 -17.85
N GLU A 686 -2.30 7.54 -18.97
CA GLU A 686 -3.31 7.63 -20.02
C GLU A 686 -3.47 6.28 -20.74
N ALA A 687 -2.37 5.64 -21.11
CA ALA A 687 -2.37 4.34 -21.78
C ALA A 687 -3.03 3.25 -20.92
N ILE A 688 -2.72 3.22 -19.61
CA ILE A 688 -3.35 2.29 -18.65
C ILE A 688 -4.84 2.59 -18.47
N ALA A 689 -5.24 3.86 -18.45
CA ALA A 689 -6.65 4.24 -18.37
C ALA A 689 -7.44 3.83 -19.63
N GLN A 690 -6.84 3.99 -20.82
CA GLN A 690 -7.42 3.52 -22.08
C GLN A 690 -7.57 2.00 -22.10
N LEU A 691 -6.56 1.27 -21.61
CA LEU A 691 -6.64 -0.18 -21.44
C LEU A 691 -7.80 -0.56 -20.50
N ALA A 692 -7.95 0.09 -19.36
CA ALA A 692 -9.05 -0.16 -18.43
C ALA A 692 -10.42 0.07 -19.10
N ALA A 693 -10.56 1.15 -19.88
CA ALA A 693 -11.80 1.44 -20.61
C ALA A 693 -12.11 0.40 -21.70
N ALA A 694 -11.08 -0.09 -22.41
CA ALA A 694 -11.24 -1.15 -23.41
C ALA A 694 -11.60 -2.50 -22.74
N LEU A 695 -10.94 -2.82 -21.63
CA LEU A 695 -11.17 -4.06 -20.89
C LEU A 695 -12.58 -4.10 -20.27
N GLY A 696 -13.07 -2.98 -19.74
CA GLY A 696 -14.41 -2.87 -19.19
C GLY A 696 -15.52 -3.19 -20.20
N LYS A 697 -15.31 -2.91 -21.49
CA LYS A 697 -16.23 -3.31 -22.57
C LYS A 697 -16.15 -4.78 -22.95
N GLY A 698 -14.99 -5.42 -22.71
CA GLY A 698 -14.75 -6.82 -23.06
C GLY A 698 -15.08 -7.81 -21.95
N LEU A 699 -15.20 -7.34 -20.70
CA LEU A 699 -15.59 -8.14 -19.53
C LEU A 699 -17.07 -7.99 -19.15
N SER A 700 -17.76 -6.97 -19.67
CA SER A 700 -19.23 -6.83 -19.66
C SER A 700 -19.86 -7.70 -20.75
#